data_AF-A0A4R0DEH9-F1
#
_entry.id   AF-A0A4R0DEH9-F1
#
_cell.length_a   1.000
_cell.length_b   1.000
_cell.length_c   1.000
_cell.angle_alpha   90.00
_cell.angle_beta   90.00
_cell.angle_gamma   90.00
#
_symmetry.space_group_name_H-M   'P 1'
#
loop_
_entity.id
_entity.type
_entity.pdbx_description
1 polymer ?
#
loop_
_entity_poly.entity_id
_entity_poly.type
_entity_poly.pdbx_seq_one_letter_code
_entity_poly.pdbx_strand_id
1 'polypeptide(L)'
;MKKIMQLNLLTLSVLCAQQVYALELIADQHLSDVSGQDGIVITHEMSKATINQVNWYDPDLVAGTQQGLGLHNVEIKGQNNQPIISKLALDVGKTDVGAGVRIDASIDAFQSTADLNLVKKNCVGNSCTKETQSLGQFGLETKSPLKVLLETKAGLFNQNETAHLNFQLQNAKISHGLGKHELSMHDFNFNFATDGYMYIDADEGLVFTTKNGTTDHFVNLGRVKDLSDVASSRQNATNPGVNIDLRYDDKNLIRFGASGAVSNAKLFFNGHQKNVANFDVSNKVNGVIETKNTAVTGYDTVVGQGGLHLGLSADFTNQNTAGLAAGQLPTTLEIGHTGKGSYAVEFSNLRPLTTRDAQGNLHNKNASIDFGDIYINTVQAKNLNFLVNENIKNTIGATSPILNQLLSSKLEGDQFSLIAVRGMDFQSIAAKARIISDNSLNELTGDGGSWGIGIPIYNLNANVALSGKQYLSPYDGTNKTGIGYNAIVSTEGYGIDSKTGLPSTTSIILIDGQDSLHAGEAVNYYAGLRNIDALIQSDGVIGYEDEGIYIRADHLLVAAKAELAIGQLPGSKYNCVTGSTKCGGFVPYDNFSKKDDVLTTIAFKLDGNGELLVIPGVDPTDTNPNSNFLSFDANFKFRSLDSTEKSNPKNLGSYFSLINEDQVNNETVQTSSTNLNRMEGHLGVKGKVVVSADTVTLDNQVKFNYKNDIAQPFKTDFAMSTNGNMQKIASVVLTGGTMRSTLGITPR
;
A
#
# COMPACT_ATOMS: atom_id res chain seq x y z
N MET A 1 -28.73 -47.94 -18.30
CA MET A 1 -28.92 -47.19 -17.03
C MET A 1 -27.75 -47.48 -16.11
N LYS A 2 -26.78 -46.55 -16.01
CA LYS A 2 -25.73 -46.62 -14.97
C LYS A 2 -26.34 -46.08 -13.68
N LYS A 3 -26.47 -46.91 -12.65
CA LYS A 3 -26.85 -46.45 -11.31
C LYS A 3 -25.64 -45.72 -10.72
N ILE A 4 -25.72 -44.39 -10.66
CA ILE A 4 -24.79 -43.56 -9.90
C ILE A 4 -25.27 -43.60 -8.45
N MET A 5 -24.41 -44.07 -7.54
CA MET A 5 -24.66 -44.03 -6.11
C MET A 5 -24.01 -42.75 -5.58
N GLN A 6 -24.80 -41.75 -5.19
CA GLN A 6 -24.31 -40.56 -4.49
C GLN A 6 -24.22 -40.89 -3.00
N LEU A 7 -23.00 -41.05 -2.49
CA LEU A 7 -22.74 -41.13 -1.05
C LEU A 7 -22.25 -39.76 -0.58
N ASN A 8 -22.81 -39.24 0.51
CA ASN A 8 -22.26 -38.03 1.13
C ASN A 8 -20.90 -38.39 1.77
N LEU A 9 -19.97 -37.42 1.85
CA LEU A 9 -18.63 -37.65 2.42
C LEU A 9 -18.71 -38.26 3.82
N LEU A 10 -19.67 -37.80 4.63
CA LEU A 10 -19.95 -38.33 5.97
C LEU A 10 -20.35 -39.82 5.96
N THR A 11 -21.01 -40.33 4.91
CA THR A 11 -21.46 -41.73 4.79
C THR A 11 -20.30 -42.62 4.35
N LEU A 12 -19.40 -42.10 3.51
CA LEU A 12 -18.14 -42.76 3.20
C LEU A 12 -17.23 -42.81 4.44
N SER A 13 -17.16 -41.71 5.21
CA SER A 13 -16.44 -41.64 6.48
C SER A 13 -17.01 -42.58 7.53
N VAL A 14 -18.34 -42.71 7.64
CA VAL A 14 -19.01 -43.62 8.57
C VAL A 14 -18.83 -45.09 8.17
N LEU A 15 -18.82 -45.42 6.87
CA LEU A 15 -18.56 -46.78 6.38
C LEU A 15 -17.08 -47.19 6.57
N CYS A 16 -16.13 -46.26 6.41
CA CYS A 16 -14.73 -46.48 6.74
C CYS A 16 -14.47 -46.51 8.25
N ALA A 17 -15.30 -45.84 9.07
CA ALA A 17 -15.21 -45.86 10.53
C ALA A 17 -15.71 -47.19 11.15
N GLN A 18 -16.47 -48.03 10.43
CA GLN A 18 -16.94 -49.31 10.98
C GLN A 18 -15.84 -50.39 11.12
N GLN A 19 -14.59 -50.10 10.73
CA GLN A 19 -13.44 -51.00 10.96
C GLN A 19 -12.43 -50.49 12.00
N VAL A 20 -12.75 -49.43 12.76
CA VAL A 20 -11.86 -48.93 13.82
C VAL A 20 -12.60 -48.96 15.16
N TYR A 21 -12.16 -49.85 16.05
CA TYR A 21 -12.53 -49.80 17.46
C TYR A 21 -11.96 -48.52 18.09
N ALA A 22 -12.76 -47.89 18.96
CA ALA A 22 -12.47 -46.78 19.87
C ALA A 22 -12.72 -45.34 19.36
N LEU A 23 -13.94 -44.85 19.60
CA LEU A 23 -14.21 -43.43 19.84
C LEU A 23 -14.78 -43.32 21.26
N GLU A 24 -13.89 -43.27 22.24
CA GLU A 24 -14.16 -42.79 23.59
C GLU A 24 -13.80 -41.29 23.65
N LEU A 25 -14.37 -40.54 24.59
CA LEU A 25 -14.11 -39.10 24.75
C LEU A 25 -12.64 -38.89 25.17
N ILE A 26 -11.74 -38.64 24.20
CA ILE A 26 -10.32 -38.36 24.48
C ILE A 26 -10.22 -36.91 24.98
N ALA A 27 -9.94 -36.72 26.27
CA ALA A 27 -9.51 -35.44 26.83
C ALA A 27 -8.07 -35.12 26.36
N ASP A 28 -7.71 -33.84 26.19
CA ASP A 28 -6.39 -33.38 25.69
C ASP A 28 -5.18 -34.06 26.34
N GLN A 29 -5.29 -34.45 27.61
CA GLN A 29 -4.23 -35.12 28.35
C GLN A 29 -3.88 -36.51 27.78
N HIS A 30 -4.83 -37.20 27.13
CA HIS A 30 -4.68 -38.52 26.53
C HIS A 30 -4.26 -38.50 25.05
N LEU A 31 -4.32 -37.35 24.37
CA LEU A 31 -3.77 -37.19 23.01
C LEU A 31 -2.23 -37.33 23.01
N SER A 32 -1.57 -37.04 24.13
CA SER A 32 -0.12 -37.21 24.28
C SER A 32 0.34 -38.67 24.38
N ASP A 33 -0.57 -39.60 24.69
CA ASP A 33 -0.32 -41.04 24.82
C ASP A 33 -0.66 -41.82 23.53
N VAL A 34 -1.35 -41.19 22.57
CA VAL A 34 -1.60 -41.79 21.25
C VAL A 34 -0.37 -41.54 20.38
N SER A 35 0.58 -42.49 20.40
CA SER A 35 1.67 -42.53 19.43
C SER A 35 1.13 -43.01 18.07
N GLY A 36 0.47 -42.12 17.33
CA GLY A 36 0.22 -42.31 15.89
C GLY A 36 1.54 -42.20 15.14
N GLN A 37 2.35 -43.27 15.18
CA GLN A 37 3.72 -43.31 14.65
C GLN A 37 3.78 -43.25 13.11
N ASP A 38 2.63 -43.42 12.44
CA ASP A 38 2.47 -43.32 11.00
C ASP A 38 1.67 -42.05 10.68
N GLY A 39 2.36 -40.95 10.38
CA GLY A 39 1.73 -39.74 9.83
C GLY A 39 0.85 -40.04 8.61
N ILE A 40 -0.15 -39.20 8.35
CA ILE A 40 -1.10 -39.39 7.26
C ILE A 40 -0.61 -38.59 6.05
N VAL A 41 -0.47 -39.24 4.89
CA VAL A 41 -0.24 -38.55 3.61
C VAL A 41 -1.44 -38.74 2.69
N ILE A 42 -2.08 -37.64 2.33
CA ILE A 42 -3.19 -37.59 1.37
C ILE A 42 -2.63 -37.06 0.05
N THR A 43 -2.74 -37.85 -1.01
CA THR A 43 -2.48 -37.38 -2.38
C THR A 43 -3.80 -37.34 -3.14
N HIS A 44 -4.11 -36.20 -3.74
CA HIS A 44 -5.31 -35.96 -4.51
C HIS A 44 -4.91 -35.52 -5.92
N GLU A 45 -5.48 -36.17 -6.94
CA GLU A 45 -5.27 -35.82 -8.34
C GLU A 45 -6.59 -35.35 -8.96
N MET A 46 -6.58 -34.19 -9.60
CA MET A 46 -7.75 -33.67 -10.33
C MET A 46 -7.35 -33.13 -11.70
N SER A 47 -8.12 -33.43 -12.74
CA SER A 47 -7.89 -32.81 -14.06
C SER A 47 -8.43 -31.38 -14.12
N LYS A 48 -9.57 -31.13 -13.47
CA LYS A 48 -10.29 -29.86 -13.46
C LYS A 48 -11.25 -29.82 -12.27
N ALA A 49 -11.40 -28.65 -11.66
CA ALA A 49 -12.47 -28.36 -10.71
C ALA A 49 -13.31 -27.17 -11.18
N THR A 50 -14.62 -27.22 -10.97
CA THR A 50 -15.54 -26.12 -11.27
C THR A 50 -16.40 -25.85 -10.05
N ILE A 51 -16.51 -24.60 -9.63
CA ILE A 51 -17.35 -24.19 -8.49
C ILE A 51 -18.29 -23.09 -8.97
N ASN A 52 -19.59 -23.34 -8.91
CA ASN A 52 -20.59 -22.39 -9.43
C ASN A 52 -20.53 -21.04 -8.70
N GLN A 53 -20.42 -21.06 -7.37
CA GLN A 53 -20.33 -19.85 -6.56
C GLN A 53 -19.74 -20.16 -5.17
N VAL A 54 -18.87 -19.28 -4.70
CA VAL A 54 -18.42 -19.18 -3.31
C VAL A 54 -18.67 -17.74 -2.87
N ASN A 55 -19.52 -17.54 -1.85
CA ASN A 55 -19.84 -16.22 -1.33
C ASN A 55 -19.40 -16.12 0.12
N TRP A 56 -18.67 -15.06 0.44
CA TRP A 56 -18.49 -14.58 1.81
C TRP A 56 -19.53 -13.50 2.07
N TYR A 57 -20.34 -13.67 3.12
CA TYR A 57 -21.33 -12.69 3.53
C TYR A 57 -20.88 -11.99 4.81
N ASP A 58 -20.82 -10.67 4.77
CA ASP A 58 -20.76 -9.81 5.94
C ASP A 58 -22.18 -9.72 6.52
N PRO A 59 -22.44 -10.19 7.75
CA PRO A 59 -23.75 -10.12 8.37
C PRO A 59 -24.18 -8.67 8.56
N ASP A 60 -25.23 -8.28 7.84
CA ASP A 60 -25.84 -6.95 7.96
C ASP A 60 -26.52 -6.76 9.31
N LEU A 61 -26.60 -5.49 9.74
CA LEU A 61 -27.34 -5.05 10.92
C LEU A 61 -28.86 -5.17 10.76
N VAL A 62 -29.36 -5.28 9.51
CA VAL A 62 -30.79 -5.39 9.19
C VAL A 62 -31.18 -6.86 8.98
N ALA A 63 -32.11 -7.35 9.81
CA ALA A 63 -32.58 -8.73 9.74
C ALA A 63 -33.16 -9.07 8.36
N GLY A 64 -32.65 -10.13 7.74
CA GLY A 64 -33.11 -10.66 6.46
C GLY A 64 -32.33 -10.17 5.24
N THR A 65 -31.42 -9.21 5.37
CA THR A 65 -30.49 -8.80 4.31
C THR A 65 -29.09 -9.36 4.60
N GLN A 66 -28.40 -9.83 3.56
CA GLN A 66 -27.00 -10.25 3.61
C GLN A 66 -26.26 -9.67 2.42
N GLN A 67 -25.13 -9.04 2.66
CA GLN A 67 -24.23 -8.49 1.66
C GLN A 67 -22.89 -9.18 1.71
N GLY A 68 -22.17 -9.22 0.59
CA GLY A 68 -20.96 -10.00 0.53
C GLY A 68 -20.16 -9.86 -0.76
N LEU A 69 -19.03 -10.56 -0.78
CA LEU A 69 -18.21 -10.79 -1.96
C LEU A 69 -18.40 -12.22 -2.45
N GLY A 70 -18.45 -12.40 -3.76
CA GLY A 70 -18.66 -13.69 -4.40
C GLY A 70 -17.66 -13.94 -5.51
N LEU A 71 -17.12 -15.16 -5.55
CA LEU A 71 -16.44 -15.73 -6.71
C LEU A 71 -17.40 -16.67 -7.40
N HIS A 72 -17.86 -16.32 -8.60
CA HIS A 72 -18.79 -17.11 -9.40
C HIS A 72 -18.08 -17.75 -10.59
N ASN A 73 -18.63 -18.84 -11.10
CA ASN A 73 -18.09 -19.55 -12.27
C ASN A 73 -16.60 -19.89 -12.14
N VAL A 74 -16.17 -20.32 -10.95
CA VAL A 74 -14.77 -20.65 -10.69
C VAL A 74 -14.39 -21.87 -11.51
N GLU A 75 -13.29 -21.74 -12.26
CA GLU A 75 -12.67 -22.84 -12.99
C GLU A 75 -11.22 -22.96 -12.54
N ILE A 76 -10.80 -24.18 -12.17
CA ILE A 76 -9.42 -24.52 -11.79
C ILE A 76 -8.96 -25.66 -12.69
N LYS A 77 -7.80 -25.51 -13.35
CA LYS A 77 -7.18 -26.54 -14.22
C LYS A 77 -5.67 -26.51 -14.10
N GLY A 78 -5.03 -27.66 -14.35
CA GLY A 78 -3.57 -27.73 -14.35
C GLY A 78 -2.97 -27.07 -15.57
N GLN A 79 -1.72 -26.65 -15.44
CA GLN A 79 -0.93 -26.09 -16.54
C GLN A 79 -0.82 -27.08 -17.71
N ASN A 80 -0.88 -26.60 -18.95
CA ASN A 80 -0.75 -27.43 -20.16
C ASN A 80 -1.69 -28.65 -20.20
N ASN A 81 -2.90 -28.52 -19.64
CA ASN A 81 -3.88 -29.59 -19.49
C ASN A 81 -3.39 -30.84 -18.72
N GLN A 82 -2.39 -30.68 -17.85
CA GLN A 82 -1.96 -31.75 -16.95
C GLN A 82 -2.89 -31.85 -15.73
N PRO A 83 -3.02 -33.03 -15.12
CA PRO A 83 -3.67 -33.15 -13.81
C PRO A 83 -2.94 -32.31 -12.75
N ILE A 84 -3.71 -31.74 -11.83
CA ILE A 84 -3.20 -31.07 -10.63
C ILE A 84 -3.05 -32.15 -9.55
N ILE A 85 -1.83 -32.36 -9.07
CA ILE A 85 -1.58 -33.18 -7.88
C ILE A 85 -1.48 -32.26 -6.66
N SER A 86 -2.29 -32.54 -5.66
CA SER A 86 -2.21 -31.93 -4.33
C SER A 86 -1.76 -32.98 -3.32
N LYS A 87 -0.83 -32.62 -2.44
CA LYS A 87 -0.33 -33.47 -1.36
C LYS A 87 -0.52 -32.75 -0.04
N LEU A 88 -0.97 -33.48 0.97
CA LEU A 88 -1.05 -33.04 2.36
C LEU A 88 -0.48 -34.16 3.23
N ALA A 89 0.66 -33.91 3.86
CA ALA A 89 1.22 -34.76 4.90
C ALA A 89 0.96 -34.11 6.27
N LEU A 90 0.34 -34.87 7.16
CA LEU A 90 0.04 -34.50 8.53
C LEU A 90 0.75 -35.48 9.47
N ASP A 91 1.58 -34.97 10.37
CA ASP A 91 2.25 -35.75 11.40
C ASP A 91 2.01 -35.09 12.76
N VAL A 92 1.70 -35.91 13.76
CA VAL A 92 1.48 -35.48 15.15
C VAL A 92 2.31 -36.39 16.03
N GLY A 93 3.26 -35.80 16.75
CA GLY A 93 4.26 -36.56 17.49
C GLY A 93 4.60 -35.92 18.84
N LYS A 94 5.06 -36.75 19.76
CA LYS A 94 5.57 -36.27 21.05
C LYS A 94 6.87 -35.49 20.85
N THR A 95 6.95 -34.32 21.44
CA THR A 95 8.16 -33.50 21.58
C THR A 95 8.55 -33.40 23.05
N ASP A 96 9.64 -32.71 23.36
CA ASP A 96 10.09 -32.48 24.75
C ASP A 96 9.14 -31.57 25.55
N VAL A 97 8.27 -30.80 24.87
CA VAL A 97 7.40 -29.78 25.47
C VAL A 97 5.90 -30.03 25.27
N GLY A 98 5.51 -31.05 24.51
CA GLY A 98 4.10 -31.40 24.29
C GLY A 98 3.88 -32.28 23.06
N ALA A 99 2.67 -32.25 22.50
CA ALA A 99 2.38 -32.84 21.19
C ALA A 99 2.65 -31.81 20.08
N GLY A 100 3.62 -32.06 19.21
CA GLY A 100 3.92 -31.21 18.05
C GLY A 100 3.09 -31.61 16.84
N VAL A 101 2.86 -30.64 15.94
CA VAL A 101 2.13 -30.85 14.69
C VAL A 101 3.01 -30.43 13.51
N ARG A 102 3.11 -31.29 12.50
CA ARG A 102 3.75 -30.98 11.21
C ARG A 102 2.71 -31.11 10.09
N ILE A 103 2.50 -30.01 9.37
CA ILE A 103 1.65 -29.93 8.19
C ILE A 103 2.52 -29.55 7.00
N ASP A 104 2.63 -30.44 6.03
CA ASP A 104 3.39 -30.24 4.79
C ASP A 104 2.43 -30.39 3.60
N ALA A 105 2.09 -29.27 2.98
CA ALA A 105 1.11 -29.19 1.92
C ALA A 105 1.75 -28.65 0.63
N SER A 106 1.43 -29.28 -0.50
CA SER A 106 1.85 -28.80 -1.82
C SER A 106 0.77 -28.97 -2.87
N ILE A 107 0.64 -28.00 -3.77
CA ILE A 107 -0.28 -28.07 -4.92
C ILE A 107 0.55 -27.79 -6.18
N ASP A 108 0.47 -28.69 -7.16
CA ASP A 108 1.11 -28.50 -8.47
C ASP A 108 0.68 -27.20 -9.16
N ALA A 109 1.47 -26.77 -10.14
CA ALA A 109 1.20 -25.58 -10.92
C ALA A 109 -0.20 -25.63 -11.56
N PHE A 110 -1.00 -24.58 -11.36
CA PHE A 110 -2.39 -24.52 -11.77
C PHE A 110 -2.75 -23.13 -12.30
N GLN A 111 -3.89 -23.04 -12.98
CA GLN A 111 -4.56 -21.79 -13.30
C GLN A 111 -6.00 -21.82 -12.80
N SER A 112 -6.47 -20.69 -12.30
CA SER A 112 -7.80 -20.48 -11.77
C SER A 112 -8.37 -19.17 -12.30
N THR A 113 -9.64 -19.17 -12.69
CA THR A 113 -10.38 -17.96 -13.09
C THR A 113 -11.74 -17.93 -12.41
N ALA A 114 -12.23 -16.76 -12.03
CA ALA A 114 -13.54 -16.57 -11.42
C ALA A 114 -14.12 -15.18 -11.73
N ASP A 115 -15.44 -15.06 -11.81
CA ASP A 115 -16.11 -13.77 -11.85
C ASP A 115 -16.21 -13.21 -10.43
N LEU A 116 -15.61 -12.04 -10.20
CA LEU A 116 -15.67 -11.34 -8.91
C LEU A 116 -16.93 -10.49 -8.86
N ASN A 117 -17.73 -10.65 -7.81
CA ASN A 117 -19.02 -9.98 -7.68
C ASN A 117 -19.25 -9.45 -6.26
N LEU A 118 -19.90 -8.28 -6.16
CA LEU A 118 -20.69 -7.94 -4.97
C LEU A 118 -22.00 -8.70 -5.03
N VAL A 119 -22.38 -9.32 -3.93
CA VAL A 119 -23.61 -10.11 -3.82
C VAL A 119 -24.50 -9.55 -2.72
N LYS A 120 -25.80 -9.41 -3.02
CA LYS A 120 -26.86 -9.12 -2.06
C LYS A 120 -27.84 -10.28 -2.01
N LYS A 121 -28.35 -10.58 -0.82
CA LYS A 121 -29.48 -11.47 -0.62
C LYS A 121 -30.46 -10.83 0.34
N ASN A 122 -31.68 -10.56 -0.12
CA ASN A 122 -32.76 -10.04 0.72
C ASN A 122 -33.83 -11.11 0.88
N CYS A 123 -34.15 -11.51 2.10
CA CYS A 123 -35.13 -12.52 2.42
C CYS A 123 -36.31 -11.92 3.20
N VAL A 124 -37.52 -12.09 2.67
CA VAL A 124 -38.77 -11.75 3.35
C VAL A 124 -39.58 -13.04 3.52
N GLY A 125 -39.68 -13.52 4.75
CA GLY A 125 -40.22 -14.86 5.03
C GLY A 125 -39.37 -15.96 4.38
N ASN A 126 -39.99 -16.83 3.57
CA ASN A 126 -39.29 -17.91 2.86
C ASN A 126 -38.79 -17.50 1.45
N SER A 127 -39.06 -16.27 1.01
CA SER A 127 -38.69 -15.78 -0.32
C SER A 127 -37.44 -14.93 -0.24
N CYS A 128 -36.41 -15.26 -1.02
CA CYS A 128 -35.18 -14.47 -1.10
C CYS A 128 -34.92 -13.96 -2.52
N THR A 129 -34.65 -12.67 -2.67
CA THR A 129 -34.11 -12.08 -3.90
C THR A 129 -32.60 -11.98 -3.81
N LYS A 130 -31.91 -12.19 -4.94
CA LYS A 130 -30.46 -12.04 -5.05
C LYS A 130 -30.13 -10.96 -6.07
N GLU A 131 -29.21 -10.08 -5.72
CA GLU A 131 -28.67 -9.06 -6.62
C GLU A 131 -27.16 -9.25 -6.71
N THR A 132 -26.61 -9.05 -7.90
CA THR A 132 -25.17 -9.22 -8.17
C THR A 132 -24.66 -8.04 -8.97
N GLN A 133 -23.52 -7.49 -8.56
CA GLN A 133 -22.80 -6.46 -9.32
C GLN A 133 -21.41 -6.99 -9.65
N SER A 134 -21.06 -7.04 -10.92
CA SER A 134 -19.74 -7.50 -11.34
C SER A 134 -18.67 -6.46 -10.97
N LEU A 135 -17.60 -6.96 -10.36
CA LEU A 135 -16.34 -6.26 -10.15
C LEU A 135 -15.26 -6.79 -11.11
N GLY A 136 -15.63 -7.39 -12.25
CA GLY A 136 -14.68 -7.97 -13.20
C GLY A 136 -14.37 -9.45 -12.93
N GLN A 137 -13.21 -9.90 -13.42
CA GLN A 137 -12.73 -11.27 -13.28
C GLN A 137 -11.45 -11.33 -12.47
N PHE A 138 -11.31 -12.36 -11.65
CA PHE A 138 -10.10 -12.68 -10.90
C PHE A 138 -9.40 -13.88 -11.53
N GLY A 139 -8.09 -13.76 -11.74
CA GLY A 139 -7.22 -14.82 -12.23
C GLY A 139 -6.08 -15.11 -11.25
N LEU A 140 -5.74 -16.39 -11.09
CA LEU A 140 -4.53 -16.84 -10.41
C LEU A 140 -3.89 -17.94 -11.24
N GLU A 141 -2.62 -17.76 -11.58
CA GLU A 141 -1.82 -18.73 -12.30
C GLU A 141 -0.50 -18.96 -11.55
N THR A 142 -0.09 -20.21 -11.40
CA THR A 142 1.21 -20.56 -10.81
C THR A 142 2.05 -21.30 -11.84
N LYS A 143 3.35 -20.95 -11.93
CA LYS A 143 4.34 -21.66 -12.78
C LYS A 143 5.09 -22.75 -12.01
N SER A 144 5.13 -22.64 -10.68
CA SER A 144 5.74 -23.60 -9.77
C SER A 144 4.74 -24.05 -8.71
N PRO A 145 4.95 -25.22 -8.07
CA PRO A 145 4.06 -25.69 -7.02
C PRO A 145 3.96 -24.69 -5.85
N LEU A 146 2.75 -24.45 -5.37
CA LEU A 146 2.51 -23.77 -4.10
C LEU A 146 2.89 -24.73 -2.97
N LYS A 147 3.70 -24.28 -2.00
CA LYS A 147 4.11 -25.10 -0.86
C LYS A 147 3.93 -24.38 0.48
N VAL A 148 3.51 -25.13 1.48
CA VAL A 148 3.37 -24.68 2.87
C VAL A 148 3.90 -25.77 3.79
N LEU A 149 4.84 -25.42 4.66
CA LEU A 149 5.27 -26.25 5.78
C LEU A 149 5.03 -25.48 7.08
N LEU A 150 4.27 -26.08 8.00
CA LEU A 150 4.08 -25.61 9.36
C LEU A 150 4.52 -26.71 10.33
N GLU A 151 5.44 -26.39 11.23
CA GLU A 151 5.90 -27.30 12.29
C GLU A 151 5.80 -26.62 13.65
N THR A 152 5.11 -27.25 14.59
CA THR A 152 4.95 -26.75 15.96
C THR A 152 5.48 -27.74 16.98
N LYS A 153 5.93 -27.24 18.13
CA LYS A 153 6.46 -28.09 19.21
C LYS A 153 5.42 -28.47 20.26
N ALA A 154 4.40 -27.66 20.49
CA ALA A 154 3.42 -27.88 21.55
C ALA A 154 2.03 -27.33 21.17
N GLY A 155 1.25 -28.15 20.48
CA GLY A 155 -0.06 -27.81 19.94
C GLY A 155 0.03 -26.94 18.69
N LEU A 156 -1.12 -26.64 18.08
CA LEU A 156 -1.19 -25.76 16.91
C LEU A 156 -1.06 -24.27 17.27
N PHE A 157 -1.55 -23.89 18.46
CA PHE A 157 -1.58 -22.52 18.94
C PHE A 157 -0.91 -22.43 20.31
N ASN A 158 0.25 -21.79 20.38
CA ASN A 158 0.99 -21.60 21.62
C ASN A 158 1.88 -20.35 21.53
N GLN A 159 1.63 -19.39 22.42
CA GLN A 159 2.39 -18.13 22.47
C GLN A 159 3.80 -18.28 23.07
N ASN A 160 4.06 -19.36 23.80
CA ASN A 160 5.31 -19.58 24.53
C ASN A 160 6.28 -20.50 23.78
N GLU A 161 5.83 -21.17 22.74
CA GLU A 161 6.61 -22.17 22.01
C GLU A 161 6.73 -21.81 20.52
N THR A 162 7.89 -22.09 19.95
CA THR A 162 8.18 -21.70 18.57
C THR A 162 7.43 -22.58 17.56
N ALA A 163 6.89 -21.95 16.52
CA ALA A 163 6.42 -22.57 15.29
C ALA A 163 7.35 -22.21 14.12
N HIS A 164 7.66 -23.17 13.26
CA HIS A 164 8.35 -22.95 11.99
C HIS A 164 7.32 -22.86 10.87
N LEU A 165 7.40 -21.81 10.05
CA LEU A 165 6.55 -21.61 8.89
C LEU A 165 7.42 -21.35 7.66
N ASN A 166 7.21 -22.12 6.60
CA ASN A 166 7.82 -21.93 5.29
C ASN A 166 6.72 -21.91 4.23
N PHE A 167 6.55 -20.76 3.60
CA PHE A 167 5.52 -20.50 2.60
C PHE A 167 6.18 -20.12 1.28
N GLN A 168 5.79 -20.81 0.20
CA GLN A 168 6.38 -20.62 -1.13
C GLN A 168 5.28 -20.43 -2.17
N LEU A 169 4.95 -19.17 -2.44
CA LEU A 169 4.26 -18.77 -3.66
C LEU A 169 5.28 -18.08 -4.57
N GLN A 170 5.65 -18.76 -5.65
CA GLN A 170 6.76 -18.37 -6.51
C GLN A 170 6.30 -18.23 -7.95
N ASN A 171 6.74 -17.18 -8.63
CA ASN A 171 6.49 -16.89 -10.04
C ASN A 171 5.00 -17.00 -10.42
N ALA A 172 4.12 -16.52 -9.56
CA ALA A 172 2.68 -16.53 -9.80
C ALA A 172 2.26 -15.34 -10.69
N LYS A 173 1.13 -15.47 -11.35
CA LYS A 173 0.43 -14.35 -11.99
C LYS A 173 -0.91 -14.18 -11.31
N ILE A 174 -1.14 -13.03 -10.69
CA ILE A 174 -2.44 -12.65 -10.12
C ILE A 174 -3.03 -11.59 -11.02
N SER A 175 -4.27 -11.77 -11.46
CA SER A 175 -4.87 -10.86 -12.43
C SER A 175 -6.28 -10.41 -12.08
N HIS A 176 -6.60 -9.21 -12.57
CA HIS A 176 -7.92 -8.63 -12.57
C HIS A 176 -8.30 -8.24 -13.99
N GLY A 177 -9.44 -8.72 -14.47
CA GLY A 177 -9.92 -8.53 -15.84
C GLY A 177 -11.19 -7.68 -15.93
N LEU A 178 -11.24 -6.79 -16.93
CA LEU A 178 -12.46 -6.08 -17.34
C LEU A 178 -12.64 -6.21 -18.86
N GLY A 179 -13.70 -6.91 -19.27
CA GLY A 179 -13.95 -7.19 -20.68
C GLY A 179 -12.85 -8.08 -21.27
N LYS A 180 -12.12 -7.56 -22.27
CA LYS A 180 -11.03 -8.29 -22.95
C LYS A 180 -9.63 -7.96 -22.42
N HIS A 181 -9.54 -7.07 -21.44
CA HIS A 181 -8.29 -6.51 -20.92
C HIS A 181 -8.02 -6.96 -19.49
N GLU A 182 -6.74 -6.99 -19.12
CA GLU A 182 -6.29 -7.50 -17.84
C GLU A 182 -5.15 -6.64 -17.25
N LEU A 183 -5.29 -6.30 -15.96
CA LEU A 183 -4.19 -5.83 -15.12
C LEU A 183 -3.70 -7.02 -14.30
N SER A 184 -2.39 -7.25 -14.28
CA SER A 184 -1.82 -8.40 -13.59
C SER A 184 -0.52 -8.07 -12.86
N MET A 185 -0.30 -8.79 -11.77
CA MET A 185 0.98 -8.92 -11.10
C MET A 185 1.70 -10.12 -11.69
N HIS A 186 2.69 -9.88 -12.54
CA HIS A 186 3.54 -10.92 -13.11
C HIS A 186 4.62 -11.33 -12.11
N ASP A 187 5.10 -12.56 -12.25
CA ASP A 187 6.20 -13.13 -11.46
C ASP A 187 6.09 -12.76 -9.97
N PHE A 188 4.86 -12.81 -9.46
CA PHE A 188 4.49 -12.50 -8.11
C PHE A 188 5.13 -13.53 -7.20
N ASN A 189 5.95 -13.03 -6.28
CA ASN A 189 6.60 -13.84 -5.27
C ASN A 189 6.07 -13.40 -3.91
N PHE A 190 5.69 -14.37 -3.10
CA PHE A 190 5.51 -14.22 -1.67
C PHE A 190 6.14 -15.45 -1.03
N ASN A 191 7.46 -15.38 -0.87
CA ASN A 191 8.30 -16.49 -0.45
C ASN A 191 9.01 -16.12 0.85
N PHE A 192 8.69 -16.83 1.92
CA PHE A 192 9.31 -16.59 3.22
C PHE A 192 9.44 -17.86 4.05
N ALA A 193 10.45 -17.87 4.91
CA ALA A 193 10.63 -18.88 5.94
C ALA A 193 11.00 -18.19 7.26
N THR A 194 10.43 -18.66 8.36
CA THR A 194 10.65 -18.08 9.68
C THR A 194 10.38 -19.09 10.78
N ASP A 195 11.10 -18.92 11.89
CA ASP A 195 10.64 -19.36 13.19
C ASP A 195 9.89 -18.20 13.86
N GLY A 196 8.90 -18.50 14.69
CA GLY A 196 8.08 -17.49 15.34
C GLY A 196 7.09 -18.12 16.30
N TYR A 197 5.99 -17.43 16.57
CA TYR A 197 4.93 -17.83 17.48
C TYR A 197 3.59 -17.73 16.75
N MET A 198 2.72 -18.70 16.98
CA MET A 198 1.39 -18.77 16.40
C MET A 198 0.40 -19.04 17.52
N TYR A 199 -0.56 -18.13 17.73
CA TYR A 199 -1.51 -18.24 18.85
C TYR A 199 -2.83 -17.52 18.56
N ILE A 200 -3.82 -17.71 19.44
CA ILE A 200 -5.10 -17.03 19.38
C ILE A 200 -5.14 -15.97 20.48
N ASP A 201 -5.45 -14.74 20.10
CA ASP A 201 -5.65 -13.59 20.98
C ASP A 201 -7.12 -13.15 20.97
N ALA A 202 -7.58 -12.55 22.07
CA ALA A 202 -8.97 -12.12 22.20
C ALA A 202 -9.31 -10.91 21.33
N ASP A 203 -8.36 -10.00 21.12
CA ASP A 203 -8.53 -8.77 20.35
C ASP A 203 -8.00 -8.92 18.93
N GLU A 204 -6.91 -9.68 18.74
CA GLU A 204 -6.23 -9.83 17.46
C GLU A 204 -6.63 -11.11 16.70
N GLY A 205 -7.30 -12.07 17.34
CA GLY A 205 -7.71 -13.35 16.75
C GLY A 205 -6.53 -14.25 16.42
N LEU A 206 -6.37 -14.68 15.17
CA LEU A 206 -5.23 -15.52 14.82
C LEU A 206 -3.99 -14.64 14.60
N VAL A 207 -2.94 -14.87 15.39
CA VAL A 207 -1.69 -14.10 15.35
C VAL A 207 -0.53 -14.99 14.95
N PHE A 208 0.29 -14.47 14.03
CA PHE A 208 1.62 -14.96 13.69
C PHE A 208 2.61 -13.84 13.98
N THR A 209 3.61 -14.10 14.80
CA THR A 209 4.62 -13.09 15.17
C THR A 209 6.00 -13.70 15.29
N THR A 210 7.04 -12.95 14.96
CA THR A 210 8.43 -13.36 15.20
C THR A 210 8.91 -13.07 16.62
N LYS A 211 8.12 -12.32 17.41
CA LYS A 211 8.51 -11.83 18.73
C LYS A 211 7.45 -12.13 19.79
N ASN A 212 7.88 -12.72 20.92
CA ASN A 212 7.03 -13.00 22.09
C ASN A 212 7.33 -12.09 23.30
N GLY A 213 7.90 -10.91 23.05
CA GLY A 213 8.29 -9.94 24.08
C GLY A 213 9.69 -10.13 24.68
N THR A 214 10.33 -11.29 24.51
CA THR A 214 11.68 -11.55 25.05
C THR A 214 12.69 -11.99 23.99
N THR A 215 12.26 -12.82 23.03
CA THR A 215 13.11 -13.33 21.95
C THR A 215 12.53 -12.87 20.62
N ASP A 216 13.41 -12.47 19.70
CA ASP A 216 13.07 -12.07 18.34
C ASP A 216 13.60 -13.11 17.34
N HIS A 217 12.83 -13.33 16.28
CA HIS A 217 13.18 -14.18 15.15
C HIS A 217 13.12 -13.37 13.85
N PHE A 218 13.68 -13.93 12.79
CA PHE A 218 13.76 -13.24 11.51
C PHE A 218 12.96 -13.98 10.45
N VAL A 219 12.15 -13.22 9.71
CA VAL A 219 11.56 -13.68 8.46
C VAL A 219 12.58 -13.44 7.35
N ASN A 220 12.97 -14.49 6.65
CA ASN A 220 13.83 -14.36 5.48
C ASN A 220 12.99 -14.25 4.20
N LEU A 221 13.00 -13.08 3.56
CA LEU A 221 12.42 -12.85 2.23
C LEU A 221 13.40 -13.36 1.18
N GLY A 222 13.47 -14.69 1.06
CA GLY A 222 14.42 -15.37 0.19
C GLY A 222 14.12 -15.10 -1.29
N ARG A 223 15.14 -14.64 -2.03
CA ARG A 223 15.04 -14.41 -3.48
C ARG A 223 14.65 -15.70 -4.21
N VAL A 224 13.84 -15.56 -5.25
CA VAL A 224 13.26 -16.67 -6.02
C VAL A 224 13.98 -16.80 -7.35
N LYS A 225 14.27 -18.04 -7.78
CA LYS A 225 14.89 -18.28 -9.09
C LYS A 225 13.98 -17.76 -10.20
N ASP A 226 14.55 -16.98 -11.11
CA ASP A 226 13.85 -16.52 -12.31
C ASP A 226 13.74 -17.67 -13.32
N LEU A 227 12.53 -17.89 -13.83
CA LEU A 227 12.20 -18.94 -14.79
C LEU A 227 11.73 -18.40 -16.14
N SER A 228 11.49 -17.09 -16.28
CA SER A 228 10.81 -16.53 -17.45
C SER A 228 11.79 -16.08 -18.53
N ASP A 229 12.87 -15.36 -18.20
CA ASP A 229 13.80 -14.81 -19.20
C ASP A 229 15.15 -14.39 -18.61
N VAL A 230 16.17 -15.24 -18.77
CA VAL A 230 17.50 -15.03 -18.17
C VAL A 230 18.57 -14.87 -19.26
N ALA A 231 19.36 -13.79 -19.17
CA ALA A 231 20.52 -13.56 -20.03
C ALA A 231 21.55 -14.69 -19.89
N SER A 232 22.15 -15.11 -21.00
CA SER A 232 23.15 -16.20 -21.01
C SER A 232 24.40 -15.91 -20.15
N SER A 233 24.65 -14.64 -19.84
CA SER A 233 25.72 -14.19 -18.95
C SER A 233 25.41 -14.40 -17.45
N ARG A 234 24.15 -14.61 -17.07
CA ARG A 234 23.74 -14.81 -15.66
C ARG A 234 23.59 -16.29 -15.33
N GLN A 235 24.33 -16.76 -14.31
CA GLN A 235 24.27 -18.16 -13.87
C GLN A 235 23.27 -18.40 -12.71
N ASN A 236 22.94 -17.36 -11.93
CA ASN A 236 22.05 -17.44 -10.75
C ASN A 236 21.05 -16.27 -10.71
N ALA A 237 20.34 -16.03 -11.82
CA ALA A 237 19.33 -14.99 -11.89
C ALA A 237 18.19 -15.23 -10.90
N THR A 238 17.88 -14.21 -10.09
CA THR A 238 16.83 -14.28 -9.08
C THR A 238 15.99 -13.00 -9.02
N ASN A 239 14.70 -13.17 -8.77
CA ASN A 239 13.76 -12.11 -8.46
C ASN A 239 13.61 -11.93 -6.95
N PRO A 240 13.13 -10.77 -6.48
CA PRO A 240 12.91 -10.52 -5.07
C PRO A 240 11.99 -11.57 -4.41
N GLY A 241 12.20 -11.81 -3.11
CA GLY A 241 11.39 -12.76 -2.34
C GLY A 241 9.93 -12.34 -2.16
N VAL A 242 9.71 -11.02 -2.09
CA VAL A 242 8.41 -10.39 -2.31
C VAL A 242 8.51 -9.54 -3.57
N ASN A 243 7.69 -9.82 -4.58
CA ASN A 243 7.74 -9.12 -5.86
C ASN A 243 6.34 -8.81 -6.39
N ILE A 244 6.13 -7.58 -6.87
CA ILE A 244 4.90 -7.10 -7.49
C ILE A 244 5.27 -6.43 -8.81
N ASP A 245 5.17 -7.15 -9.92
CA ASP A 245 5.35 -6.59 -11.26
C ASP A 245 4.01 -6.29 -11.92
N LEU A 246 3.55 -5.05 -11.85
CA LEU A 246 2.30 -4.66 -12.51
C LEU A 246 2.49 -4.58 -14.03
N ARG A 247 1.57 -5.20 -14.75
CA ARG A 247 1.47 -5.21 -16.21
C ARG A 247 0.04 -5.10 -16.69
N TYR A 248 -0.17 -4.46 -17.83
CA TYR A 248 -1.47 -4.31 -18.47
C TYR A 248 -1.46 -4.97 -19.85
N ASP A 249 -2.25 -6.03 -20.04
CA ASP A 249 -2.19 -6.88 -21.24
C ASP A 249 -0.75 -7.28 -21.60
N ASP A 250 -0.01 -7.77 -20.59
CA ASP A 250 1.42 -8.11 -20.64
C ASP A 250 2.38 -6.93 -20.95
N LYS A 251 1.88 -5.70 -21.12
CA LYS A 251 2.67 -4.46 -21.29
C LYS A 251 3.16 -3.95 -19.94
N ASN A 252 4.28 -3.22 -19.95
CA ASN A 252 5.07 -2.90 -18.77
C ASN A 252 4.55 -1.65 -18.04
N LEU A 253 4.40 -1.73 -16.71
CA LEU A 253 4.07 -0.58 -15.86
C LEU A 253 5.18 -0.32 -14.83
N ILE A 254 5.08 -0.98 -13.68
CA ILE A 254 5.91 -0.69 -12.51
C ILE A 254 6.13 -1.96 -11.68
N ARG A 255 7.34 -2.12 -11.16
CA ARG A 255 7.70 -3.18 -10.21
C ARG A 255 7.97 -2.63 -8.83
N PHE A 256 7.66 -3.44 -7.82
CA PHE A 256 8.09 -3.27 -6.44
C PHE A 256 8.66 -4.59 -5.93
N GLY A 257 9.81 -4.53 -5.25
CA GLY A 257 10.47 -5.71 -4.72
C GLY A 257 10.96 -5.52 -3.29
N ALA A 258 10.97 -6.59 -2.50
CA ALA A 258 11.65 -6.65 -1.22
C ALA A 258 12.40 -7.98 -1.06
N SER A 259 13.60 -7.92 -0.47
CA SER A 259 14.45 -9.09 -0.20
C SER A 259 15.23 -8.92 1.10
N GLY A 260 15.76 -10.02 1.63
CA GLY A 260 16.57 -10.02 2.85
C GLY A 260 15.77 -10.35 4.10
N ALA A 261 16.37 -10.19 5.27
CA ALA A 261 15.74 -10.49 6.55
C ALA A 261 14.88 -9.32 7.04
N VAL A 262 13.74 -9.59 7.66
CA VAL A 262 12.97 -8.63 8.47
C VAL A 262 12.77 -9.19 9.88
N SER A 263 12.70 -8.31 10.87
CA SER A 263 12.52 -8.65 12.30
C SER A 263 11.19 -8.12 12.83
N ASN A 264 10.77 -8.51 14.04
CA ASN A 264 9.55 -7.99 14.68
C ASN A 264 8.31 -8.04 13.76
N ALA A 265 8.29 -9.00 12.83
CA ALA A 265 7.22 -9.20 11.89
C ALA A 265 6.00 -9.77 12.61
N LYS A 266 4.82 -9.22 12.31
CA LYS A 266 3.54 -9.63 12.87
C LYS A 266 2.47 -9.62 11.79
N LEU A 267 1.67 -10.67 11.73
CA LEU A 267 0.45 -10.78 10.94
C LEU A 267 -0.67 -11.23 11.87
N PHE A 268 -1.80 -10.54 11.86
CA PHE A 268 -3.00 -11.01 12.55
C PHE A 268 -4.23 -10.88 11.67
N PHE A 269 -5.26 -11.69 11.96
CA PHE A 269 -6.58 -11.52 11.37
C PHE A 269 -7.72 -12.01 12.27
N ASN A 270 -8.86 -11.32 12.20
CA ASN A 270 -10.06 -11.58 12.99
C ASN A 270 -11.31 -10.93 12.36
N GLY A 271 -12.45 -11.01 13.04
CA GLY A 271 -13.71 -10.35 12.66
C GLY A 271 -14.07 -9.11 13.49
N HIS A 272 -13.13 -8.56 14.25
CA HIS A 272 -13.37 -7.55 15.28
C HIS A 272 -13.40 -6.13 14.67
N GLN A 273 -14.59 -5.58 14.45
CA GLN A 273 -14.80 -4.31 13.71
C GLN A 273 -14.85 -3.05 14.60
N LYS A 274 -14.59 -3.16 15.91
CA LYS A 274 -14.86 -2.08 16.89
C LYS A 274 -14.13 -0.76 16.59
N ASN A 275 -12.92 -0.83 16.05
CA ASN A 275 -12.06 0.33 15.86
C ASN A 275 -12.08 0.88 14.42
N VAL A 276 -12.94 0.36 13.53
CA VAL A 276 -13.08 0.89 12.15
C VAL A 276 -13.40 2.38 12.11
N ALA A 277 -14.08 2.89 13.14
CA ALA A 277 -14.48 4.29 13.28
C ALA A 277 -13.43 5.15 13.99
N ASN A 278 -12.33 4.57 14.50
CA ASN A 278 -11.34 5.26 15.30
C ASN A 278 -10.20 5.76 14.41
N PHE A 279 -9.90 7.05 14.52
CA PHE A 279 -8.81 7.70 13.82
C PHE A 279 -7.83 8.25 14.84
N ASP A 280 -6.56 7.91 14.71
CA ASP A 280 -5.51 8.66 15.40
C ASP A 280 -5.25 9.93 14.63
N VAL A 281 -5.23 11.08 15.31
CA VAL A 281 -4.95 12.37 14.69
C VAL A 281 -4.01 13.20 15.57
N SER A 282 -2.94 13.71 14.98
CA SER A 282 -1.93 14.57 15.59
C SER A 282 -2.23 16.04 15.30
N ASN A 283 -2.35 16.84 16.36
CA ASN A 283 -2.55 18.28 16.26
C ASN A 283 -1.61 19.03 17.20
N LYS A 284 -1.26 20.27 16.84
CA LYS A 284 -0.56 21.17 17.76
C LYS A 284 -1.57 21.84 18.70
N VAL A 285 -1.48 21.54 19.99
CA VAL A 285 -2.24 22.19 21.07
C VAL A 285 -1.26 23.00 21.91
N ASN A 286 -1.46 24.32 21.98
CA ASN A 286 -0.55 25.24 22.71
C ASN A 286 0.95 25.09 22.33
N GLY A 287 1.23 24.78 21.06
CA GLY A 287 2.59 24.59 20.55
C GLY A 287 3.20 23.20 20.76
N VAL A 288 2.51 22.31 21.49
CA VAL A 288 2.91 20.91 21.71
C VAL A 288 2.11 20.00 20.78
N ILE A 289 2.76 18.98 20.22
CA ILE A 289 2.06 18.00 19.39
C ILE A 289 1.42 16.96 20.28
N GLU A 290 0.11 16.79 20.13
CA GLU A 290 -0.68 15.78 20.82
C GLU A 290 -1.37 14.89 19.78
N THR A 291 -1.19 13.57 19.92
CA THR A 291 -1.91 12.57 19.12
C THR A 291 -3.09 12.05 19.93
N LYS A 292 -4.28 12.06 19.32
CA LYS A 292 -5.52 11.63 19.96
C LYS A 292 -6.26 10.62 19.11
N ASN A 293 -6.60 9.49 19.72
CA ASN A 293 -7.56 8.55 19.17
C ASN A 293 -8.99 9.10 19.28
N THR A 294 -9.66 9.26 18.15
CA THR A 294 -11.00 9.86 18.06
C THR A 294 -11.91 8.98 17.22
N ALA A 295 -12.99 8.48 17.84
CA ALA A 295 -14.05 7.78 17.13
C ALA A 295 -15.00 8.77 16.44
N VAL A 296 -15.32 8.53 15.17
CA VAL A 296 -16.36 9.26 14.42
C VAL A 296 -17.65 8.45 14.34
N THR A 297 -18.80 9.12 14.23
CA THR A 297 -20.11 8.45 14.09
C THR A 297 -20.36 7.98 12.65
N GLY A 298 -21.35 7.11 12.43
CA GLY A 298 -21.81 6.72 11.09
C GLY A 298 -21.26 5.40 10.55
N TYR A 299 -20.43 4.71 11.32
CA TYR A 299 -19.97 3.34 11.00
C TYR A 299 -20.84 2.28 11.68
N ASP A 300 -21.39 2.58 12.85
CA ASP A 300 -22.21 1.72 13.70
C ASP A 300 -23.52 1.26 13.04
N THR A 301 -23.98 1.97 12.01
CA THR A 301 -25.19 1.64 11.24
C THR A 301 -24.89 1.06 9.86
N VAL A 302 -23.61 0.94 9.47
CA VAL A 302 -23.18 0.64 8.10
C VAL A 302 -22.25 -0.57 8.05
N VAL A 303 -21.34 -0.69 9.02
CA VAL A 303 -20.34 -1.76 9.09
C VAL A 303 -20.92 -2.92 9.90
N GLY A 304 -20.96 -4.11 9.28
CA GLY A 304 -21.42 -5.34 9.91
C GLY A 304 -20.43 -5.89 10.94
N GLN A 305 -20.84 -6.92 11.69
CA GLN A 305 -19.96 -7.57 12.67
C GLN A 305 -19.08 -8.68 12.07
N GLY A 306 -19.24 -9.04 10.80
CA GLY A 306 -18.50 -10.16 10.20
C GLY A 306 -17.57 -9.74 9.07
N GLY A 307 -17.23 -8.46 8.98
CA GLY A 307 -16.11 -7.96 8.19
C GLY A 307 -14.79 -8.62 8.58
N LEU A 308 -13.82 -8.57 7.68
CA LEU A 308 -12.45 -9.00 7.96
C LEU A 308 -11.66 -7.84 8.56
N HIS A 309 -10.88 -8.11 9.58
CA HIS A 309 -9.92 -7.20 10.17
C HIS A 309 -8.55 -7.88 10.16
N LEU A 310 -7.54 -7.22 9.60
CA LEU A 310 -6.18 -7.74 9.49
C LEU A 310 -5.15 -6.63 9.75
N GLY A 311 -3.97 -7.03 10.20
CA GLY A 311 -2.82 -6.14 10.32
C GLY A 311 -1.53 -6.86 10.01
N LEU A 312 -0.58 -6.13 9.40
CA LEU A 312 0.72 -6.63 9.02
C LEU A 312 1.77 -5.59 9.36
N SER A 313 2.84 -5.97 10.04
CA SER A 313 3.98 -5.10 10.32
C SER A 313 5.29 -5.86 10.32
N ALA A 314 6.39 -5.16 10.07
CA ALA A 314 7.75 -5.69 10.16
C ALA A 314 8.78 -4.56 10.26
N ASP A 315 9.93 -4.88 10.85
CA ASP A 315 11.10 -4.02 10.93
C ASP A 315 12.15 -4.45 9.90
N PHE A 316 12.66 -3.48 9.13
CA PHE A 316 13.68 -3.70 8.13
C PHE A 316 15.07 -3.79 8.74
N THR A 317 15.78 -4.88 8.48
CA THR A 317 17.12 -5.09 9.02
C THR A 317 18.18 -4.30 8.24
N ASN A 318 19.23 -3.88 8.93
CA ASN A 318 20.45 -3.32 8.35
C ASN A 318 21.67 -4.16 8.78
N GLN A 319 22.85 -3.83 8.26
CA GLN A 319 24.10 -4.56 8.56
C GLN A 319 24.46 -4.61 10.05
N ASN A 320 23.94 -3.67 10.84
CA ASN A 320 24.20 -3.54 12.27
C ASN A 320 23.06 -4.09 13.15
N THR A 321 22.02 -4.70 12.55
CA THR A 321 20.93 -5.29 13.32
C THR A 321 21.44 -6.46 14.17
N ALA A 322 21.22 -6.37 15.48
CA ALA A 322 21.63 -7.40 16.43
C ALA A 322 20.89 -8.72 16.15
N GLY A 323 21.61 -9.84 16.18
CA GLY A 323 21.02 -11.19 16.00
C GLY A 323 20.85 -11.63 14.55
N LEU A 324 21.16 -10.77 13.56
CA LEU A 324 21.18 -11.16 12.15
C LEU A 324 22.24 -12.27 11.92
N ALA A 325 21.82 -13.44 11.49
CA ALA A 325 22.71 -14.61 11.38
C ALA A 325 23.73 -14.46 10.25
N ALA A 326 24.89 -15.11 10.38
CA ALA A 326 25.90 -15.14 9.32
C ALA A 326 25.31 -15.77 8.03
N GLY A 327 25.25 -14.99 6.95
CA GLY A 327 24.67 -15.40 5.66
C GLY A 327 23.24 -14.86 5.40
N GLN A 328 22.57 -14.27 6.39
CA GLN A 328 21.35 -13.49 6.14
C GLN A 328 21.72 -12.09 5.64
N LEU A 329 21.07 -11.66 4.56
CA LEU A 329 21.30 -10.34 3.99
C LEU A 329 20.35 -9.31 4.61
N PRO A 330 20.80 -8.06 4.84
CA PRO A 330 19.94 -6.96 5.24
C PRO A 330 18.78 -6.73 4.25
N THR A 331 17.72 -6.06 4.70
CA THR A 331 16.59 -5.76 3.82
C THR A 331 17.00 -4.83 2.69
N THR A 332 16.57 -5.15 1.46
CA THR A 332 16.59 -4.24 0.32
C THR A 332 15.18 -4.04 -0.24
N LEU A 333 14.93 -2.86 -0.81
CA LEU A 333 13.67 -2.51 -1.47
C LEU A 333 13.97 -2.09 -2.91
N GLU A 334 13.12 -2.45 -3.86
CA GLU A 334 13.32 -2.20 -5.29
C GLU A 334 12.09 -1.51 -5.89
N ILE A 335 12.30 -0.54 -6.79
CA ILE A 335 11.23 0.09 -7.58
C ILE A 335 11.72 0.38 -9.01
N GLY A 336 10.91 0.12 -10.02
CA GLY A 336 11.33 0.36 -11.41
C GLY A 336 10.31 -0.06 -12.45
N HIS A 337 10.77 -0.34 -13.67
CA HIS A 337 9.92 -0.88 -14.72
C HIS A 337 9.85 -2.41 -14.69
N THR A 338 8.82 -2.96 -15.32
CA THR A 338 8.63 -4.39 -15.56
C THR A 338 9.05 -4.77 -16.98
N GLY A 339 9.09 -6.05 -17.29
CA GLY A 339 9.37 -6.54 -18.65
C GLY A 339 10.84 -6.78 -18.96
N LYS A 340 11.09 -7.24 -20.19
CA LYS A 340 12.45 -7.48 -20.68
C LYS A 340 13.16 -6.15 -20.92
N GLY A 341 14.48 -6.13 -20.78
CA GLY A 341 15.27 -4.92 -21.02
C GLY A 341 14.94 -3.77 -20.07
N SER A 342 14.49 -4.07 -18.85
CA SER A 342 14.03 -3.10 -17.86
C SER A 342 15.07 -2.84 -16.77
N TYR A 343 14.92 -1.69 -16.12
CA TYR A 343 15.80 -1.25 -15.04
C TYR A 343 14.96 -0.83 -13.83
N ALA A 344 15.56 -0.97 -12.65
CA ALA A 344 15.00 -0.55 -11.38
C ALA A 344 16.07 0.09 -10.49
N VAL A 345 15.63 0.76 -9.43
CA VAL A 345 16.49 1.27 -8.37
C VAL A 345 16.31 0.39 -7.15
N GLU A 346 17.41 -0.17 -6.66
CA GLU A 346 17.47 -0.88 -5.38
C GLU A 346 17.95 0.08 -4.29
N PHE A 347 17.19 0.15 -3.20
CA PHE A 347 17.47 0.88 -1.99
C PHE A 347 17.95 -0.06 -0.89
N SER A 348 19.01 0.35 -0.18
CA SER A 348 19.59 -0.40 0.93
C SER A 348 20.03 0.52 2.06
N ASN A 349 20.52 -0.08 3.15
CA ASN A 349 20.84 0.64 4.39
C ASN A 349 19.65 1.46 4.90
N LEU A 350 18.52 0.76 5.08
CA LEU A 350 17.27 1.32 5.55
C LEU A 350 17.37 1.67 7.04
N ARG A 351 16.88 2.84 7.41
CA ARG A 351 16.91 3.34 8.78
C ARG A 351 15.70 4.22 9.10
N PRO A 352 15.34 4.37 10.38
CA PRO A 352 14.28 5.28 10.77
C PRO A 352 14.74 6.75 10.64
N LEU A 353 13.80 7.68 10.83
CA LEU A 353 14.05 9.12 10.77
C LEU A 353 15.13 9.58 11.75
N THR A 354 15.14 8.98 12.95
CA THR A 354 16.07 9.31 14.03
C THR A 354 16.97 8.11 14.32
N THR A 355 18.22 8.37 14.72
CA THR A 355 19.18 7.30 15.09
C THR A 355 19.51 7.30 16.58
N ARG A 356 19.20 8.40 17.26
CA ARG A 356 19.49 8.66 18.68
C ARG A 356 18.23 9.11 19.40
N ASP A 357 18.13 8.80 20.67
CA ASP A 357 17.06 9.27 21.54
C ASP A 357 17.23 10.77 21.90
N ALA A 358 16.29 11.32 22.68
CA ALA A 358 16.32 12.70 23.13
C ALA A 358 17.53 13.04 24.03
N GLN A 359 18.20 12.04 24.60
CA GLN A 359 19.41 12.18 25.42
C GLN A 359 20.70 12.02 24.60
N GLY A 360 20.62 11.67 23.31
CA GLY A 360 21.75 11.49 22.41
C GLY A 360 22.33 10.07 22.36
N ASN A 361 21.68 9.09 23.01
CA ASN A 361 22.12 7.70 22.95
C ASN A 361 21.57 6.99 21.71
N LEU A 362 22.32 6.06 21.13
CA LEU A 362 21.82 5.21 20.05
C LEU A 362 20.69 4.32 20.55
N HIS A 363 19.53 4.38 19.92
CA HIS A 363 18.39 3.51 20.29
C HIS A 363 18.35 2.19 19.51
N ASN A 364 19.19 2.02 18.48
CA ASN A 364 19.32 0.79 17.68
C ASN A 364 17.98 0.22 17.16
N LYS A 365 17.02 1.10 16.83
CA LYS A 365 15.74 0.70 16.24
C LYS A 365 15.89 0.69 14.74
N ASN A 366 15.24 -0.29 14.12
CA ASN A 366 15.21 -0.47 12.68
C ASN A 366 14.18 0.48 12.03
N ALA A 367 14.28 0.68 10.71
CA ALA A 367 13.18 1.24 9.94
C ALA A 367 12.01 0.27 9.98
N SER A 368 10.78 0.73 9.82
CA SER A 368 9.61 -0.13 9.94
C SER A 368 8.57 0.13 8.86
N ILE A 369 7.75 -0.90 8.64
CA ILE A 369 6.46 -0.81 7.96
C ILE A 369 5.41 -1.43 8.87
N ASP A 370 4.31 -0.72 9.05
CA ASP A 370 3.12 -1.16 9.76
C ASP A 370 1.92 -0.73 8.93
N PHE A 371 1.17 -1.69 8.38
CA PHE A 371 0.01 -1.40 7.57
C PHE A 371 -1.19 -0.87 8.39
N GLY A 372 -1.05 -0.75 9.70
CA GLY A 372 -2.11 -0.37 10.61
C GLY A 372 -3.19 -1.45 10.69
N ASP A 373 -4.39 -1.03 11.10
CA ASP A 373 -5.57 -1.88 11.07
C ASP A 373 -6.26 -1.73 9.70
N ILE A 374 -6.39 -2.84 8.97
CA ILE A 374 -7.11 -2.90 7.70
C ILE A 374 -8.43 -3.63 7.94
N TYR A 375 -9.54 -2.95 7.66
CA TYR A 375 -10.89 -3.48 7.71
C TYR A 375 -11.45 -3.66 6.30
N ILE A 376 -11.94 -4.86 5.98
CA ILE A 376 -12.63 -5.17 4.72
C ILE A 376 -14.06 -5.56 5.07
N ASN A 377 -15.02 -4.80 4.57
CA ASN A 377 -16.44 -4.97 4.83
C ASN A 377 -17.23 -4.91 3.53
N THR A 378 -18.48 -5.37 3.56
CA THR A 378 -19.44 -5.04 2.50
C THR A 378 -20.58 -4.23 3.09
N VAL A 379 -20.82 -3.06 2.53
CA VAL A 379 -21.68 -2.05 3.13
C VAL A 379 -22.73 -1.54 2.16
N GLN A 380 -23.89 -1.16 2.70
CA GLN A 380 -24.85 -0.32 1.99
C GLN A 380 -24.86 1.07 2.64
N ALA A 381 -24.34 2.07 1.94
CA ALA A 381 -24.20 3.42 2.50
C ALA A 381 -24.41 4.54 1.50
N LYS A 382 -24.97 5.63 2.02
CA LYS A 382 -25.02 6.92 1.32
C LYS A 382 -23.76 7.74 1.57
N ASN A 383 -23.26 7.72 2.80
CA ASN A 383 -22.08 8.45 3.20
C ASN A 383 -21.34 7.78 4.35
N LEU A 384 -20.08 8.17 4.55
CA LEU A 384 -19.25 7.83 5.70
C LEU A 384 -18.54 9.08 6.21
N ASN A 385 -18.28 9.13 7.52
CA ASN A 385 -17.47 10.19 8.10
C ASN A 385 -15.99 9.83 8.02
N PHE A 386 -15.15 10.85 7.83
CA PHE A 386 -13.70 10.70 7.77
C PHE A 386 -13.03 11.85 8.54
N LEU A 387 -12.11 11.55 9.46
CA LEU A 387 -11.46 12.56 10.28
C LEU A 387 -10.12 12.99 9.67
N VAL A 388 -9.88 14.30 9.60
CA VAL A 388 -8.59 14.89 9.20
C VAL A 388 -8.04 15.78 10.30
N ASN A 389 -6.74 16.06 10.26
CA ASN A 389 -6.11 17.00 11.18
C ASN A 389 -6.48 18.47 10.90
N GLU A 390 -6.16 19.34 11.85
CA GLU A 390 -6.45 20.76 11.80
C GLU A 390 -5.74 21.47 10.63
N ASN A 391 -4.53 21.03 10.26
CA ASN A 391 -3.80 21.60 9.12
C ASN A 391 -4.55 21.36 7.81
N ILE A 392 -5.03 20.13 7.57
CA ILE A 392 -5.85 19.82 6.40
C ILE A 392 -7.18 20.54 6.45
N LYS A 393 -7.89 20.53 7.58
CA LYS A 393 -9.16 21.27 7.75
C LYS A 393 -9.01 22.73 7.29
N ASN A 394 -7.95 23.40 7.75
CA ASN A 394 -7.67 24.78 7.41
C ASN A 394 -7.24 24.94 5.95
N THR A 395 -6.42 24.03 5.41
CA THR A 395 -5.96 24.03 4.02
C THR A 395 -7.14 23.90 3.04
N ILE A 396 -8.13 23.06 3.35
CA ILE A 396 -9.30 22.92 2.48
C ILE A 396 -10.38 23.98 2.73
N GLY A 397 -10.31 24.69 3.86
CA GLY A 397 -11.30 25.68 4.29
C GLY A 397 -12.58 25.05 4.85
N ALA A 398 -12.48 23.87 5.46
CA ALA A 398 -13.60 23.19 6.09
C ALA A 398 -13.93 23.78 7.46
N THR A 399 -15.20 23.71 7.87
CA THR A 399 -15.66 24.18 9.18
C THR A 399 -15.44 23.15 10.29
N SER A 400 -15.24 21.89 9.93
CA SER A 400 -15.07 20.75 10.83
C SER A 400 -13.93 19.85 10.33
N PRO A 401 -13.14 19.23 11.23
CA PRO A 401 -12.17 18.19 10.86
C PRO A 401 -12.85 16.87 10.46
N ILE A 402 -14.14 16.68 10.76
CA ILE A 402 -14.92 15.53 10.30
C ILE A 402 -15.49 15.86 8.92
N LEU A 403 -14.97 15.21 7.90
CA LEU A 403 -15.39 15.31 6.51
C LEU A 403 -16.46 14.26 6.20
N ASN A 404 -17.40 14.65 5.34
CA ASN A 404 -18.46 13.77 4.87
C ASN A 404 -18.09 13.18 3.50
N GLN A 405 -17.77 11.89 3.46
CA GLN A 405 -17.50 11.13 2.24
C GLN A 405 -18.83 10.67 1.64
N LEU A 406 -19.33 11.37 0.61
CA LEU A 406 -20.54 10.98 -0.10
C LEU A 406 -20.26 9.79 -1.02
N LEU A 407 -20.84 8.62 -0.72
CA LEU A 407 -20.66 7.38 -1.48
C LEU A 407 -21.72 7.17 -2.56
N SER A 408 -22.98 7.56 -2.28
CA SER A 408 -24.10 7.39 -3.20
C SER A 408 -25.01 8.61 -3.22
N SER A 409 -25.62 8.86 -4.38
CA SER A 409 -26.69 9.85 -4.54
C SER A 409 -28.08 9.32 -4.15
N LYS A 410 -28.23 8.00 -3.96
CA LYS A 410 -29.50 7.37 -3.56
C LYS A 410 -29.77 7.59 -2.08
N LEU A 411 -31.06 7.70 -1.72
CA LEU A 411 -31.46 7.89 -0.32
C LEU A 411 -31.08 6.68 0.55
N GLU A 412 -31.33 5.48 0.04
CA GLU A 412 -31.03 4.19 0.70
C GLU A 412 -29.54 3.78 0.60
N GLY A 413 -28.70 4.57 -0.06
CA GLY A 413 -27.32 4.19 -0.38
C GLY A 413 -27.17 3.17 -1.51
N ASP A 414 -25.92 2.95 -1.93
CA ASP A 414 -25.51 1.88 -2.85
C ASP A 414 -24.67 0.84 -2.11
N GLN A 415 -24.42 -0.29 -2.75
CA GLN A 415 -23.60 -1.36 -2.19
C GLN A 415 -22.15 -1.21 -2.60
N PHE A 416 -21.25 -1.43 -1.64
CA PHE A 416 -19.82 -1.32 -1.85
C PHE A 416 -19.06 -2.42 -1.11
N SER A 417 -17.91 -2.82 -1.66
CA SER A 417 -16.83 -3.34 -0.82
C SER A 417 -16.09 -2.15 -0.23
N LEU A 418 -16.05 -2.07 1.10
CA LEU A 418 -15.37 -1.01 1.83
C LEU A 418 -14.05 -1.56 2.37
N ILE A 419 -12.95 -0.90 2.03
CA ILE A 419 -11.63 -1.10 2.62
C ILE A 419 -11.31 0.14 3.44
N ALA A 420 -11.10 -0.02 4.73
CA ALA A 420 -10.71 1.05 5.64
C ALA A 420 -9.35 0.75 6.25
N VAL A 421 -8.43 1.71 6.21
CA VAL A 421 -7.09 1.62 6.81
C VAL A 421 -6.98 2.65 7.92
N ARG A 422 -6.47 2.25 9.09
CA ARG A 422 -6.23 3.13 10.25
C ARG A 422 -4.79 3.04 10.71
N GLY A 423 -4.10 4.19 10.71
CA GLY A 423 -2.75 4.31 11.27
C GLY A 423 -1.68 3.50 10.53
N MET A 424 -1.69 3.49 9.19
CA MET A 424 -0.58 2.92 8.42
C MET A 424 0.65 3.81 8.56
N ASP A 425 1.77 3.20 8.88
CA ASP A 425 3.09 3.81 9.00
C ASP A 425 4.11 3.10 8.09
N PHE A 426 4.86 3.88 7.33
CA PHE A 426 6.07 3.43 6.67
C PHE A 426 7.18 4.39 7.07
N GLN A 427 8.03 4.01 8.02
CA GLN A 427 9.06 4.89 8.57
C GLN A 427 10.44 4.39 8.15
N SER A 428 10.77 4.65 6.88
CA SER A 428 12.02 4.19 6.27
C SER A 428 12.68 5.26 5.42
N ILE A 429 13.98 5.42 5.62
CA ILE A 429 14.88 6.26 4.83
C ILE A 429 16.01 5.38 4.32
N ALA A 430 16.20 5.35 3.00
CA ALA A 430 17.33 4.69 2.39
C ALA A 430 18.54 5.64 2.33
N ALA A 431 19.69 5.17 2.80
CA ALA A 431 20.95 5.93 2.71
C ALA A 431 21.83 5.51 1.51
N LYS A 432 21.49 4.40 0.85
CA LYS A 432 22.19 3.90 -0.34
C LYS A 432 21.19 3.50 -1.41
N ALA A 433 21.57 3.74 -2.66
CA ALA A 433 20.79 3.37 -3.83
C ALA A 433 21.72 2.96 -4.99
N ARG A 434 21.27 2.00 -5.79
CA ARG A 434 21.93 1.58 -7.03
C ARG A 434 20.92 1.23 -8.10
N ILE A 435 21.28 1.43 -9.36
CA ILE A 435 20.48 0.96 -10.49
C ILE A 435 20.78 -0.52 -10.71
N ILE A 436 19.74 -1.31 -10.89
CA ILE A 436 19.79 -2.73 -11.21
C ILE A 436 19.09 -2.98 -12.55
N SER A 437 19.53 -4.01 -13.26
CA SER A 437 18.92 -4.47 -14.50
C SER A 437 18.15 -5.77 -14.26
N ASP A 438 17.06 -5.94 -15.00
CA ASP A 438 16.31 -7.18 -14.99
C ASP A 438 17.14 -8.38 -15.50
N ASN A 439 16.67 -9.59 -15.24
CA ASN A 439 17.45 -10.80 -15.52
C ASN A 439 17.65 -11.09 -17.01
N SER A 440 16.92 -10.45 -17.92
CA SER A 440 17.12 -10.57 -19.38
C SER A 440 18.32 -9.76 -19.89
N LEU A 441 18.90 -8.88 -19.07
CA LEU A 441 20.08 -8.07 -19.38
C LEU A 441 21.33 -8.55 -18.61
N ASN A 442 22.51 -8.10 -19.05
CA ASN A 442 23.74 -8.26 -18.26
C ASN A 442 23.58 -7.61 -16.88
N GLU A 443 24.15 -8.23 -15.85
CA GLU A 443 24.16 -7.69 -14.49
C GLU A 443 24.97 -6.39 -14.43
N LEU A 444 24.41 -5.38 -13.76
CA LEU A 444 25.12 -4.15 -13.43
C LEU A 444 25.91 -4.38 -12.13
N THR A 445 27.24 -4.36 -12.20
CA THR A 445 28.14 -4.73 -11.09
C THR A 445 28.65 -3.55 -10.26
N GLY A 446 28.02 -2.37 -10.34
CA GLY A 446 28.46 -1.19 -9.58
C GLY A 446 28.07 -1.28 -8.09
N ASP A 447 28.94 -0.83 -7.20
CA ASP A 447 28.76 -0.88 -5.73
C ASP A 447 27.66 0.06 -5.18
N GLY A 448 27.01 0.84 -6.05
CA GLY A 448 25.99 1.82 -5.69
C GLY A 448 26.57 3.14 -5.18
N GLY A 449 25.72 4.17 -5.11
CA GLY A 449 26.10 5.50 -4.62
C GLY A 449 25.77 5.70 -3.14
N SER A 450 26.47 6.65 -2.51
CA SER A 450 26.16 7.12 -1.15
C SER A 450 25.04 8.17 -1.15
N TRP A 451 23.94 7.85 -1.83
CA TRP A 451 22.73 8.67 -1.86
C TRP A 451 21.51 7.76 -1.69
N GLY A 452 20.39 8.32 -1.30
CA GLY A 452 19.14 7.58 -1.27
C GLY A 452 17.93 8.50 -1.19
N ILE A 453 16.80 7.92 -0.83
CA ILE A 453 15.53 8.62 -0.72
C ILE A 453 14.84 8.23 0.59
N GLY A 454 14.21 9.20 1.21
CA GLY A 454 13.24 8.98 2.28
C GLY A 454 11.85 9.32 1.75
N ILE A 455 10.95 8.34 1.78
CA ILE A 455 9.52 8.56 1.55
C ILE A 455 8.75 8.01 2.77
N PRO A 456 9.05 8.45 4.00
CA PRO A 456 8.29 7.98 5.13
C PRO A 456 6.84 8.48 5.03
N ILE A 457 5.89 7.66 5.47
CA ILE A 457 4.47 7.92 5.55
C ILE A 457 4.05 7.72 7.00
N TYR A 458 3.43 8.74 7.59
CA TYR A 458 3.00 8.72 8.98
C TYR A 458 1.47 8.81 9.08
N ASN A 459 0.91 7.88 9.84
CA ASN A 459 -0.49 7.81 10.23
C ASN A 459 -1.45 7.98 9.05
N LEU A 460 -1.24 7.16 8.02
CA LEU A 460 -2.12 7.12 6.86
C LEU A 460 -3.45 6.48 7.24
N ASN A 461 -4.52 7.22 6.98
CA ASN A 461 -5.89 6.76 7.14
C ASN A 461 -6.57 6.77 5.78
N ALA A 462 -7.38 5.74 5.49
CA ALA A 462 -8.06 5.64 4.21
C ALA A 462 -9.45 4.99 4.34
N ASN A 463 -10.38 5.42 3.50
CA ASN A 463 -11.60 4.68 3.16
C ASN A 463 -11.69 4.56 1.64
N VAL A 464 -11.81 3.34 1.14
CA VAL A 464 -11.98 3.03 -0.28
C VAL A 464 -13.23 2.18 -0.44
N ALA A 465 -14.25 2.71 -1.10
CA ALA A 465 -15.47 2.01 -1.45
C ALA A 465 -15.46 1.65 -2.94
N LEU A 466 -15.64 0.37 -3.25
CA LEU A 466 -15.61 -0.18 -4.61
C LEU A 466 -16.97 -0.78 -4.99
N SER A 467 -17.42 -0.54 -6.22
CA SER A 467 -18.67 -1.09 -6.77
C SER A 467 -18.57 -1.36 -8.27
N GLY A 468 -19.53 -2.11 -8.83
CA GLY A 468 -19.63 -2.26 -10.27
C GLY A 468 -20.27 -1.03 -10.91
N LYS A 469 -19.67 -0.45 -11.94
CA LYS A 469 -20.18 0.76 -12.61
C LYS A 469 -20.04 0.66 -14.13
N GLN A 470 -21.04 1.13 -14.86
CA GLN A 470 -20.91 1.31 -16.31
C GLN A 470 -20.38 2.71 -16.63
N TYR A 471 -19.60 2.82 -17.69
CA TYR A 471 -19.12 4.10 -18.19
C TYR A 471 -19.10 4.13 -19.73
N LEU A 472 -19.26 5.33 -20.27
CA LEU A 472 -19.08 5.60 -21.69
C LEU A 472 -17.59 5.83 -21.94
N SER A 473 -16.96 4.97 -22.76
CA SER A 473 -15.55 5.14 -23.13
C SER A 473 -15.37 6.42 -23.94
N PRO A 474 -14.42 7.32 -23.58
CA PRO A 474 -14.13 8.50 -24.37
C PRO A 474 -13.36 8.18 -25.66
N TYR A 475 -12.85 6.95 -25.82
CA TYR A 475 -12.00 6.54 -26.94
C TYR A 475 -12.81 5.94 -28.10
N ASP A 476 -13.78 5.07 -27.80
CA ASP A 476 -14.60 4.41 -28.82
C ASP A 476 -16.10 4.73 -28.74
N GLY A 477 -16.54 5.47 -27.72
CA GLY A 477 -17.94 5.87 -27.55
C GLY A 477 -18.89 4.73 -27.17
N THR A 478 -18.38 3.59 -26.71
CA THR A 478 -19.18 2.44 -26.29
C THR A 478 -19.37 2.39 -24.77
N ASN A 479 -20.45 1.77 -24.30
CA ASN A 479 -20.66 1.53 -22.87
C ASN A 479 -19.86 0.29 -22.43
N LYS A 480 -18.95 0.47 -21.47
CA LYS A 480 -18.11 -0.58 -20.89
C LYS A 480 -18.40 -0.76 -19.40
N THR A 481 -18.09 -1.95 -18.89
CA THR A 481 -18.08 -2.23 -17.45
C THR A 481 -16.75 -1.76 -16.86
N GLY A 482 -16.82 -1.08 -15.72
CA GLY A 482 -15.68 -0.65 -14.94
C GLY A 482 -15.93 -0.78 -13.45
N ILE A 483 -14.94 -0.38 -12.66
CA ILE A 483 -15.01 -0.34 -11.20
C ILE A 483 -15.33 1.08 -10.77
N GLY A 484 -16.51 1.28 -10.21
CA GLY A 484 -16.82 2.50 -9.48
C GLY A 484 -15.96 2.57 -8.22
N TYR A 485 -15.31 3.70 -7.99
CA TYR A 485 -14.50 3.91 -6.80
C TYR A 485 -14.92 5.19 -6.08
N ASN A 486 -14.77 5.20 -4.77
CA ASN A 486 -14.82 6.38 -3.91
C ASN A 486 -13.76 6.24 -2.84
N ALA A 487 -12.74 7.08 -2.88
CA ALA A 487 -11.58 7.03 -2.01
C ALA A 487 -11.40 8.36 -1.28
N ILE A 488 -11.13 8.29 0.02
CA ILE A 488 -10.60 9.40 0.80
C ILE A 488 -9.40 8.88 1.59
N VAL A 489 -8.29 9.61 1.52
CA VAL A 489 -7.00 9.22 2.12
C VAL A 489 -6.36 10.45 2.74
N SER A 490 -5.87 10.34 3.97
CA SER A 490 -5.09 11.38 4.63
C SER A 490 -3.80 10.84 5.22
N THR A 491 -2.84 11.73 5.40
CA THR A 491 -1.56 11.48 6.09
C THR A 491 -1.27 12.64 7.04
N GLU A 492 -0.41 12.39 8.01
CA GLU A 492 0.02 13.41 8.97
C GLU A 492 1.46 13.84 8.74
N GLY A 493 1.71 15.14 8.90
CA GLY A 493 3.02 15.70 8.63
C GLY A 493 4.06 15.19 9.62
N TYR A 494 3.82 15.31 10.92
CA TYR A 494 4.78 14.94 11.96
C TYR A 494 4.12 14.67 13.30
N GLY A 495 4.63 13.66 14.01
CA GLY A 495 4.17 13.30 15.35
C GLY A 495 5.14 12.35 16.05
N ILE A 496 4.73 11.87 17.22
CA ILE A 496 5.40 10.78 17.91
C ILE A 496 4.52 9.55 17.73
N ASP A 497 5.06 8.53 17.08
CA ASP A 497 4.37 7.26 16.91
C ASP A 497 4.17 6.60 18.28
N SER A 498 2.92 6.23 18.58
CA SER A 498 2.51 5.61 19.83
C SER A 498 3.05 4.19 20.01
N LYS A 499 3.30 3.47 18.91
CA LYS A 499 3.82 2.10 18.88
C LYS A 499 5.33 2.08 19.09
N THR A 500 6.07 2.93 18.37
CA THR A 500 7.54 2.94 18.46
C THR A 500 8.07 3.94 19.49
N GLY A 501 7.32 4.96 19.87
CA GLY A 501 7.78 6.08 20.71
C GLY A 501 8.80 7.00 20.02
N LEU A 502 8.94 6.90 18.70
CA LEU A 502 9.87 7.70 17.90
C LEU A 502 9.15 8.82 17.12
N PRO A 503 9.85 9.92 16.79
CA PRO A 503 9.43 10.89 15.80
C PRO A 503 9.21 10.22 14.46
N SER A 504 8.01 10.46 13.92
CA SER A 504 7.55 9.95 12.65
C SER A 504 7.05 11.10 11.79
N THR A 505 7.17 10.95 10.48
CA THR A 505 6.79 12.00 9.52
C THR A 505 6.26 11.42 8.23
N THR A 506 5.41 12.19 7.55
CA THR A 506 5.20 12.03 6.11
C THR A 506 6.13 13.01 5.37
N SER A 507 7.04 12.50 4.54
CA SER A 507 8.06 13.32 3.87
C SER A 507 8.46 12.73 2.51
N ILE A 508 9.02 13.57 1.64
CA ILE A 508 9.68 13.19 0.39
C ILE A 508 11.01 13.93 0.35
N ILE A 509 12.10 13.23 0.69
CA ILE A 509 13.42 13.82 0.87
C ILE A 509 14.49 13.03 0.13
N LEU A 510 15.40 13.74 -0.53
CA LEU A 510 16.64 13.18 -1.04
C LEU A 510 17.67 13.16 0.08
N ILE A 511 18.45 12.08 0.16
CA ILE A 511 19.43 11.85 1.22
C ILE A 511 20.82 11.79 0.62
N ASP A 512 21.74 12.56 1.20
CA ASP A 512 23.17 12.35 1.07
C ASP A 512 23.64 11.45 2.21
N GLY A 513 24.00 10.22 1.85
CA GLY A 513 24.46 9.17 2.76
C GLY A 513 25.97 9.11 2.91
N GLN A 514 26.73 10.11 2.43
CA GLN A 514 28.19 10.11 2.55
C GLN A 514 28.66 10.09 4.00
N ASP A 515 29.74 9.36 4.28
CA ASP A 515 30.39 9.32 5.59
C ASP A 515 30.94 10.70 5.99
N SER A 516 30.80 11.04 7.26
CA SER A 516 31.31 12.30 7.79
C SER A 516 32.83 12.32 7.86
N LEU A 517 33.40 13.52 7.71
CA LEU A 517 34.82 13.82 7.88
C LEU A 517 35.32 13.49 9.32
N HIS A 518 34.42 13.37 10.29
CA HIS A 518 34.74 13.27 11.73
C HIS A 518 33.85 12.25 12.47
N ALA A 519 33.97 10.95 12.16
CA ALA A 519 33.73 9.78 13.03
C ALA A 519 33.21 8.51 12.32
N GLY A 520 33.27 8.41 10.98
CA GLY A 520 32.80 7.19 10.29
C GLY A 520 31.28 6.94 10.42
N GLU A 521 30.51 7.95 10.86
CA GLU A 521 29.05 7.98 10.79
C GLU A 521 28.62 8.84 9.59
N ALA A 522 27.54 8.49 8.90
CA ALA A 522 27.01 9.24 7.75
C ALA A 522 26.54 10.66 8.13
N VAL A 523 26.79 11.64 7.26
CA VAL A 523 26.45 13.06 7.48
C VAL A 523 24.94 13.31 7.44
N ASN A 524 24.25 12.59 6.54
CA ASN A 524 22.79 12.57 6.42
C ASN A 524 22.19 13.94 6.12
N TYR A 525 22.79 14.67 5.17
CA TYR A 525 22.09 15.83 4.63
C TYR A 525 20.84 15.37 3.90
N TYR A 526 19.81 16.20 3.96
CA TYR A 526 18.61 16.00 3.20
C TYR A 526 18.13 17.30 2.56
N ALA A 527 17.41 17.16 1.45
CA ALA A 527 16.67 18.23 0.82
C ALA A 527 15.34 17.68 0.31
N GLY A 528 14.25 18.42 0.52
CA GLY A 528 12.96 18.03 0.00
C GLY A 528 11.78 18.58 0.78
N LEU A 529 10.64 17.92 0.62
CA LEU A 529 9.41 18.24 1.34
C LEU A 529 9.36 17.39 2.60
N ARG A 530 9.19 18.02 3.76
CA ARG A 530 8.93 17.32 5.01
C ARG A 530 7.61 17.77 5.62
N ASN A 531 7.17 17.01 6.61
CA ASN A 531 5.98 17.33 7.39
C ASN A 531 4.74 17.55 6.51
N ILE A 532 4.51 16.61 5.59
CA ILE A 532 3.42 16.66 4.62
C ILE A 532 2.13 16.21 5.29
N ASP A 533 1.27 17.15 5.64
CA ASP A 533 -0.14 16.87 5.87
C ASP A 533 -0.82 16.78 4.50
N ALA A 534 -1.37 15.62 4.13
CA ALA A 534 -2.00 15.42 2.83
C ALA A 534 -3.45 14.90 2.94
N LEU A 535 -4.28 15.27 1.98
CA LEU A 535 -5.63 14.75 1.75
C LEU A 535 -5.85 14.53 0.26
N ILE A 536 -6.34 13.34 -0.09
CA ILE A 536 -6.88 13.04 -1.41
C ILE A 536 -8.30 12.53 -1.21
N GLN A 537 -9.26 13.13 -1.91
CA GLN A 537 -10.63 12.64 -2.00
C GLN A 537 -11.02 12.57 -3.47
N SER A 538 -11.48 11.40 -3.92
CA SER A 538 -11.91 11.22 -5.30
C SER A 538 -12.96 10.14 -5.44
N ASP A 539 -13.93 10.38 -6.30
CA ASP A 539 -14.90 9.38 -6.74
C ASP A 539 -15.03 9.37 -8.25
N GLY A 540 -15.38 8.21 -8.81
CA GLY A 540 -15.27 8.05 -10.25
C GLY A 540 -15.49 6.65 -10.78
N VAL A 541 -14.75 6.31 -11.83
CA VAL A 541 -14.70 4.97 -12.44
C VAL A 541 -13.29 4.66 -12.94
N ILE A 542 -12.86 3.42 -12.73
CA ILE A 542 -11.67 2.83 -13.34
C ILE A 542 -12.14 1.87 -14.43
N GLY A 543 -11.58 2.00 -15.63
CA GLY A 543 -11.89 1.18 -16.79
C GLY A 543 -10.62 0.75 -17.52
N TYR A 544 -10.72 -0.33 -18.28
CA TYR A 544 -9.63 -0.82 -19.12
C TYR A 544 -9.93 -0.54 -20.60
N GLU A 545 -8.98 0.10 -21.26
CA GLU A 545 -9.05 0.60 -22.65
C GLU A 545 -7.90 0.03 -23.49
N ASP A 546 -8.02 0.04 -24.82
CA ASP A 546 -7.00 -0.55 -25.71
C ASP A 546 -5.59 0.04 -25.49
N GLU A 547 -5.52 1.32 -25.15
CA GLU A 547 -4.27 2.04 -24.90
C GLU A 547 -3.74 1.87 -23.47
N GLY A 548 -4.57 1.53 -22.48
CA GLY A 548 -4.15 1.47 -21.08
C GLY A 548 -5.28 1.51 -20.06
N ILE A 549 -4.92 1.88 -18.82
CA ILE A 549 -5.86 1.96 -17.69
C ILE A 549 -6.44 3.37 -17.63
N TYR A 550 -7.76 3.47 -17.80
CA TYR A 550 -8.49 4.72 -17.77
C TYR A 550 -9.10 4.97 -16.39
N ILE A 551 -8.92 6.16 -15.86
CA ILE A 551 -9.46 6.61 -14.58
C ILE A 551 -10.16 7.93 -14.82
N ARG A 552 -11.48 7.97 -14.58
CA ARG A 552 -12.24 9.23 -14.56
C ARG A 552 -12.60 9.56 -13.12
N ALA A 553 -12.14 10.71 -12.66
CA ALA A 553 -12.57 11.30 -11.40
C ALA A 553 -13.74 12.25 -11.67
N ASP A 554 -14.94 11.85 -11.27
CA ASP A 554 -16.16 12.68 -11.32
C ASP A 554 -16.01 13.87 -10.34
N HIS A 555 -15.36 13.62 -9.20
CA HIS A 555 -14.81 14.65 -8.31
C HIS A 555 -13.39 14.27 -7.87
N LEU A 556 -12.53 15.29 -7.74
CA LEU A 556 -11.16 15.16 -7.26
C LEU A 556 -10.80 16.39 -6.42
N LEU A 557 -10.46 16.13 -5.16
CA LEU A 557 -9.88 17.07 -4.23
C LEU A 557 -8.51 16.54 -3.81
N VAL A 558 -7.46 17.30 -4.09
CA VAL A 558 -6.11 17.05 -3.59
C VAL A 558 -5.67 18.27 -2.81
N ALA A 559 -5.31 18.10 -1.55
CA ALA A 559 -4.80 19.19 -0.73
C ALA A 559 -3.60 18.72 0.07
N ALA A 560 -2.61 19.59 0.22
CA ALA A 560 -1.50 19.31 1.11
C ALA A 560 -0.90 20.59 1.68
N LYS A 561 -0.29 20.46 2.85
CA LYS A 561 0.58 21.46 3.48
C LYS A 561 1.89 20.77 3.85
N ALA A 562 3.01 21.34 3.41
CA ALA A 562 4.33 20.76 3.59
C ALA A 562 5.39 21.85 3.81
N GLU A 563 6.55 21.46 4.34
CA GLU A 563 7.70 22.34 4.51
C GLU A 563 8.78 21.97 3.49
N LEU A 564 9.22 22.94 2.69
CA LEU A 564 10.43 22.79 1.88
C LEU A 564 11.63 23.08 2.77
N ALA A 565 12.47 22.08 3.00
CA ALA A 565 13.58 22.16 3.96
C ALA A 565 14.88 21.56 3.41
N ILE A 566 16.00 22.07 3.90
CA ILE A 566 17.34 21.56 3.62
C ILE A 566 18.12 21.57 4.93
N GLY A 567 18.58 20.39 5.38
CA GLY A 567 19.20 20.24 6.69
C GLY A 567 19.92 18.91 6.87
N GLN A 568 20.19 18.54 8.12
CA GLN A 568 20.70 17.21 8.49
C GLN A 568 19.59 16.44 9.22
N LEU A 569 19.52 15.12 9.03
CA LEU A 569 18.49 14.30 9.68
C LEU A 569 18.62 14.32 11.22
N PRO A 570 17.50 14.25 11.96
CA PRO A 570 17.51 14.25 13.42
C PRO A 570 18.40 13.15 14.03
N GLY A 571 19.10 13.47 15.12
CA GLY A 571 20.03 12.55 15.78
C GLY A 571 21.35 12.31 15.03
N SER A 572 21.53 12.85 13.83
CA SER A 572 22.81 12.79 13.12
C SER A 572 23.86 13.64 13.81
N LYS A 573 25.13 13.25 13.71
CA LYS A 573 26.24 14.08 14.18
C LYS A 573 26.42 15.29 13.26
N TYR A 574 26.66 16.47 13.84
CA TYR A 574 26.90 17.67 13.04
C TYR A 574 28.17 17.52 12.19
N ASN A 575 28.07 17.83 10.90
CA ASN A 575 29.24 17.97 10.05
C ASN A 575 29.73 19.42 10.15
N CYS A 576 30.94 19.60 10.66
CA CYS A 576 31.46 20.90 11.07
C CYS A 576 32.95 21.02 10.76
N VAL A 577 33.41 22.26 10.58
CA VAL A 577 34.84 22.56 10.46
C VAL A 577 35.48 22.49 11.85
N THR A 578 36.65 21.85 11.94
CA THR A 578 37.44 21.70 13.18
C THR A 578 37.55 23.04 13.92
N GLY A 579 37.09 23.08 15.19
CA GLY A 579 37.07 24.29 16.03
C GLY A 579 35.69 24.93 16.25
N SER A 580 34.64 24.46 15.56
CA SER A 580 33.26 24.86 15.86
C SER A 580 32.75 24.26 17.18
N THR A 581 32.00 25.01 17.97
CA THR A 581 31.34 24.52 19.20
C THR A 581 30.28 23.46 18.94
N LYS A 582 29.79 23.35 17.70
CA LYS A 582 28.88 22.27 17.27
C LYS A 582 29.61 20.95 16.99
N CYS A 583 30.94 20.97 16.89
CA CYS A 583 31.73 19.76 16.67
C CYS A 583 31.69 18.85 17.90
N GLY A 584 31.04 17.70 17.75
CA GLY A 584 30.79 16.74 18.83
C GLY A 584 29.34 16.68 19.31
N GLY A 585 28.47 17.62 18.87
CA GLY A 585 27.04 17.60 19.15
C GLY A 585 26.22 16.86 18.08
N PHE A 586 24.93 16.67 18.37
CA PHE A 586 23.96 16.02 17.49
C PHE A 586 22.83 16.97 17.09
N VAL A 587 22.28 16.76 15.90
CA VAL A 587 21.05 17.41 15.45
C VAL A 587 19.93 17.03 16.43
N PRO A 588 19.11 18.00 16.91
CA PRO A 588 18.05 17.73 17.87
C PRO A 588 17.14 16.59 17.42
N TYR A 589 16.75 15.72 18.37
CA TYR A 589 15.83 14.60 18.13
C TYR A 589 14.49 15.05 17.52
N ASP A 590 14.02 16.22 17.92
CA ASP A 590 12.77 16.85 17.53
C ASP A 590 12.95 17.89 16.41
N ASN A 591 14.05 17.86 15.64
CA ASN A 591 14.36 18.89 14.64
C ASN A 591 13.23 19.13 13.63
N PHE A 592 12.49 18.08 13.26
CA PHE A 592 11.33 18.20 12.35
C PHE A 592 10.13 18.90 13.00
N SER A 593 10.09 19.10 14.32
CA SER A 593 9.07 19.95 14.96
C SER A 593 9.41 21.45 14.88
N LYS A 594 10.67 21.79 14.54
CA LYS A 594 11.25 23.14 14.52
C LYS A 594 11.29 23.70 13.09
N LYS A 595 11.61 24.99 12.96
CA LYS A 595 11.66 25.70 11.67
C LYS A 595 13.09 26.08 11.24
N ASP A 596 14.12 25.65 11.98
CA ASP A 596 15.49 26.14 11.85
C ASP A 596 16.14 25.85 10.48
N ASP A 597 15.62 24.87 9.74
CA ASP A 597 16.09 24.38 8.44
C ASP A 597 14.99 24.46 7.34
N VAL A 598 13.88 25.15 7.61
CA VAL A 598 12.77 25.36 6.67
C VAL A 598 13.05 26.59 5.81
N LEU A 599 12.98 26.42 4.49
CA LEU A 599 13.09 27.53 3.54
C LEU A 599 11.76 28.24 3.32
N THR A 600 10.67 27.47 3.20
CA THR A 600 9.31 27.97 3.04
C THR A 600 8.31 26.86 3.31
N THR A 601 7.05 27.21 3.59
CA THR A 601 5.93 26.27 3.66
C THR A 601 5.12 26.35 2.37
N ILE A 602 4.80 25.20 1.80
CA ILE A 602 3.91 25.06 0.64
C ILE A 602 2.54 24.64 1.14
N ALA A 603 1.48 25.29 0.68
CA ALA A 603 0.12 24.84 0.91
C ALA A 603 -0.69 24.94 -0.39
N PHE A 604 -1.44 23.91 -0.73
CA PHE A 604 -2.26 23.93 -1.93
C PHE A 604 -3.57 23.16 -1.77
N LYS A 605 -4.55 23.54 -2.59
CA LYS A 605 -5.80 22.81 -2.84
C LYS A 605 -6.08 22.78 -4.33
N LEU A 606 -6.27 21.59 -4.88
CA LEU A 606 -6.76 21.35 -6.23
C LEU A 606 -8.13 20.69 -6.10
N ASP A 607 -9.18 21.40 -6.50
CA ASP A 607 -10.58 21.00 -6.41
C ASP A 607 -11.20 21.08 -7.82
N GLY A 608 -11.71 19.96 -8.31
CA GLY A 608 -12.22 19.84 -9.67
C GLY A 608 -12.58 18.42 -10.06
N ASN A 609 -12.46 18.13 -11.35
CA ASN A 609 -12.69 16.81 -11.93
C ASN A 609 -11.73 16.55 -13.10
N GLY A 610 -11.58 15.30 -13.51
CA GLY A 610 -10.59 14.98 -14.54
C GLY A 610 -10.56 13.53 -14.97
N GLU A 611 -9.70 13.28 -15.94
CA GLU A 611 -9.46 11.96 -16.51
C GLU A 611 -7.96 11.71 -16.57
N LEU A 612 -7.55 10.46 -16.39
CA LEU A 612 -6.18 9.99 -16.45
C LEU A 612 -6.17 8.67 -17.22
N LEU A 613 -5.35 8.58 -18.26
CA LEU A 613 -4.98 7.35 -18.92
C LEU A 613 -3.54 7.00 -18.54
N VAL A 614 -3.38 5.88 -17.83
CA VAL A 614 -2.06 5.28 -17.58
C VAL A 614 -1.72 4.38 -18.75
N ILE A 615 -0.67 4.74 -19.47
CA ILE A 615 -0.24 4.09 -20.70
C ILE A 615 1.03 3.28 -20.39
N PRO A 616 0.96 1.94 -20.47
CA PRO A 616 2.10 1.07 -20.24
C PRO A 616 3.14 1.17 -21.36
N GLY A 617 4.40 0.94 -21.01
CA GLY A 617 5.49 0.75 -21.95
C GLY A 617 5.49 -0.66 -22.54
N VAL A 618 6.39 -0.91 -23.48
CA VAL A 618 6.58 -2.25 -24.08
C VAL A 618 8.06 -2.62 -24.05
N ASP A 619 8.33 -3.93 -24.12
CA ASP A 619 9.70 -4.44 -24.14
C ASP A 619 10.53 -3.75 -25.24
N PRO A 620 11.75 -3.27 -24.93
CA PRO A 620 12.64 -2.65 -25.90
C PRO A 620 12.95 -3.55 -27.09
N THR A 621 13.07 -2.94 -28.27
CA THR A 621 13.54 -3.60 -29.49
C THR A 621 14.74 -2.86 -30.06
N ASP A 622 15.51 -3.49 -30.96
CA ASP A 622 16.64 -2.83 -31.64
C ASP A 622 16.24 -1.53 -32.37
N THR A 623 14.98 -1.45 -32.83
CA THR A 623 14.44 -0.27 -33.52
C THR A 623 13.81 0.76 -32.58
N ASN A 624 13.46 0.37 -31.34
CA ASN A 624 12.90 1.25 -30.32
C ASN A 624 13.45 0.88 -28.92
N PRO A 625 14.71 1.22 -28.62
CA PRO A 625 15.36 0.82 -27.36
C PRO A 625 14.78 1.54 -26.13
N ASN A 626 14.00 2.62 -26.32
CA ASN A 626 13.44 3.44 -25.25
C ASN A 626 11.91 3.30 -25.14
N SER A 627 11.38 2.11 -25.50
CA SER A 627 9.95 1.81 -25.48
C SER A 627 9.42 1.38 -24.11
N ASN A 628 10.30 1.05 -23.17
CA ASN A 628 9.91 0.75 -21.81
C ASN A 628 9.86 2.04 -20.98
N PHE A 629 8.66 2.41 -20.57
CA PHE A 629 8.38 3.62 -19.81
C PHE A 629 7.04 3.47 -19.09
N LEU A 630 6.82 4.33 -18.10
CA LEU A 630 5.49 4.56 -17.56
C LEU A 630 5.05 5.95 -18.02
N SER A 631 3.94 6.05 -18.74
CA SER A 631 3.42 7.34 -19.18
C SER A 631 1.97 7.54 -18.78
N PHE A 632 1.60 8.81 -18.66
CA PHE A 632 0.25 9.21 -18.32
C PHE A 632 -0.19 10.38 -19.20
N ASP A 633 -1.44 10.31 -19.66
CA ASP A 633 -2.14 11.41 -20.32
C ASP A 633 -3.36 11.76 -19.50
N ALA A 634 -3.40 12.96 -18.94
CA ALA A 634 -4.43 13.38 -18.03
C ALA A 634 -4.99 14.74 -18.44
N ASN A 635 -6.22 15.00 -18.01
CA ASN A 635 -6.80 16.32 -18.08
C ASN A 635 -7.52 16.63 -16.77
N PHE A 636 -7.40 17.87 -16.31
CA PHE A 636 -7.98 18.32 -15.05
C PHE A 636 -8.69 19.64 -15.25
N LYS A 637 -9.97 19.68 -14.92
CA LYS A 637 -10.79 20.88 -14.95
C LYS A 637 -11.07 21.32 -13.52
N PHE A 638 -10.64 22.53 -13.20
CA PHE A 638 -10.91 23.15 -11.90
C PHE A 638 -12.41 23.39 -11.71
N ARG A 639 -12.88 23.21 -10.47
CA ARG A 639 -14.23 23.60 -10.07
C ARG A 639 -14.40 25.11 -10.25
N SER A 640 -15.46 25.51 -10.95
CA SER A 640 -15.81 26.92 -11.06
C SER A 640 -16.33 27.47 -9.74
N LEU A 641 -15.99 28.73 -9.46
CA LEU A 641 -16.49 29.43 -8.27
C LEU A 641 -17.75 30.24 -8.63
N ASP A 642 -18.77 30.15 -7.77
CA ASP A 642 -19.99 30.95 -7.92
C ASP A 642 -19.80 32.42 -7.50
N SER A 643 -20.82 33.25 -7.68
CA SER A 643 -20.75 34.70 -7.37
C SER A 643 -20.57 34.98 -5.87
N THR A 644 -21.11 34.14 -5.00
CA THR A 644 -20.96 34.25 -3.54
C THR A 644 -19.54 33.87 -3.12
N GLU A 645 -19.01 32.79 -3.69
CA GLU A 645 -17.63 32.35 -3.48
C GLU A 645 -16.62 33.38 -3.98
N LYS A 646 -16.85 33.95 -5.17
CA LYS A 646 -16.00 35.00 -5.76
C LYS A 646 -15.99 36.28 -4.94
N SER A 647 -17.12 36.63 -4.32
CA SER A 647 -17.23 37.82 -3.47
C SER A 647 -16.64 37.63 -2.07
N ASN A 648 -16.47 36.38 -1.60
CA ASN A 648 -15.84 36.10 -0.31
C ASN A 648 -14.29 36.15 -0.44
N PRO A 649 -13.60 37.15 0.16
CA PRO A 649 -12.15 37.26 0.07
C PRO A 649 -11.40 36.13 0.81
N LYS A 650 -12.08 35.39 1.70
CA LYS A 650 -11.52 34.23 2.40
C LYS A 650 -11.60 32.95 1.58
N ASN A 651 -12.42 32.90 0.52
CA ASN A 651 -12.49 31.74 -0.36
C ASN A 651 -11.38 31.81 -1.42
N LEU A 652 -10.40 30.93 -1.27
CA LEU A 652 -9.25 30.81 -2.18
C LEU A 652 -9.55 29.93 -3.39
N GLY A 653 -10.69 29.24 -3.45
CA GLY A 653 -10.95 28.21 -4.46
C GLY A 653 -9.82 27.18 -4.52
N SER A 654 -9.50 26.69 -5.71
CA SER A 654 -8.23 26.00 -5.93
C SER A 654 -7.07 26.99 -5.86
N TYR A 655 -6.02 26.66 -5.11
CA TYR A 655 -4.89 27.56 -4.87
C TYR A 655 -3.56 26.82 -4.66
N PHE A 656 -2.47 27.56 -4.84
CA PHE A 656 -1.12 27.23 -4.44
C PHE A 656 -0.52 28.43 -3.70
N SER A 657 0.12 28.18 -2.56
CA SER A 657 0.66 29.18 -1.67
C SER A 657 2.08 28.85 -1.24
N LEU A 658 2.95 29.85 -1.30
CA LEU A 658 4.25 29.85 -0.64
C LEU A 658 4.15 30.75 0.59
N ILE A 659 4.36 30.17 1.77
CA ILE A 659 4.16 30.80 3.07
C ILE A 659 5.51 30.90 3.77
N ASN A 660 5.77 32.07 4.34
CA ASN A 660 6.88 32.28 5.26
C ASN A 660 6.33 32.66 6.63
N GLU A 661 6.83 31.99 7.67
CA GLU A 661 6.48 32.23 9.06
C GLU A 661 7.74 32.76 9.75
N ASP A 662 7.66 33.95 10.34
CA ASP A 662 8.77 34.60 11.03
C ASP A 662 8.41 34.81 12.51
N GLN A 663 9.35 34.57 13.41
CA GLN A 663 9.14 34.78 14.84
C GLN A 663 9.76 36.10 15.28
N VAL A 664 8.91 37.04 15.69
CA VAL A 664 9.37 38.28 16.31
C VAL A 664 9.45 38.07 17.82
N ASN A 665 10.66 38.22 18.38
CA ASN A 665 10.96 38.16 19.82
C ASN A 665 10.53 36.84 20.52
N ASN A 666 10.54 35.69 19.82
CA ASN A 666 10.10 34.38 20.34
C ASN A 666 8.63 34.32 20.84
N GLU A 667 7.81 35.33 20.56
CA GLU A 667 6.44 35.43 21.11
C GLU A 667 5.36 35.53 20.04
N THR A 668 5.63 36.22 18.91
CA THR A 668 4.61 36.41 17.85
C THR A 668 5.09 35.86 16.52
N VAL A 669 4.34 34.89 15.98
CA VAL A 669 4.54 34.39 14.61
C VAL A 669 3.85 35.33 13.63
N GLN A 670 4.65 36.04 12.83
CA GLN A 670 4.18 36.82 11.69
C GLN A 670 4.14 35.91 10.47
N THR A 671 3.08 35.98 9.69
CA THR A 671 2.93 35.13 8.50
C THR A 671 2.83 35.99 7.25
N SER A 672 3.58 35.63 6.22
CA SER A 672 3.48 36.26 4.90
C SER A 672 3.33 35.16 3.85
N SER A 673 2.56 35.41 2.80
CA SER A 673 2.43 34.44 1.73
C SER A 673 2.24 35.06 0.35
N THR A 674 2.70 34.33 -0.65
CA THR A 674 2.42 34.59 -2.06
C THR A 674 1.53 33.47 -2.60
N ASN A 675 0.46 33.83 -3.28
CA ASN A 675 -0.63 32.92 -3.62
C ASN A 675 -0.98 33.04 -5.10
N LEU A 676 -1.13 31.89 -5.75
CA LEU A 676 -1.93 31.72 -6.96
C LEU A 676 -3.24 31.08 -6.51
N ASN A 677 -4.33 31.84 -6.50
CA ASN A 677 -5.62 31.35 -5.99
C ASN A 677 -6.72 31.50 -7.04
N ARG A 678 -7.90 30.97 -6.70
CA ARG A 678 -9.10 30.99 -7.55
C ARG A 678 -8.79 30.45 -8.94
N MET A 679 -8.00 29.38 -8.98
CA MET A 679 -7.64 28.70 -10.22
C MET A 679 -8.90 28.12 -10.85
N GLU A 680 -9.21 28.54 -12.09
CA GLU A 680 -10.33 28.08 -12.90
C GLU A 680 -9.80 27.70 -14.31
N GLY A 681 -10.48 26.79 -15.00
CA GLY A 681 -10.16 26.39 -16.38
C GLY A 681 -9.76 24.93 -16.53
N HIS A 682 -9.20 24.58 -17.69
CA HIS A 682 -8.85 23.20 -18.06
C HIS A 682 -7.37 23.04 -18.36
N LEU A 683 -6.71 22.13 -17.64
CA LEU A 683 -5.33 21.73 -17.87
C LEU A 683 -5.28 20.36 -18.56
N GLY A 684 -4.34 20.20 -19.46
CA GLY A 684 -3.89 18.89 -19.95
C GLY A 684 -2.52 18.61 -19.36
N VAL A 685 -2.26 17.39 -18.94
CA VAL A 685 -1.00 16.97 -18.34
C VAL A 685 -0.56 15.70 -19.04
N LYS A 686 0.66 15.69 -19.56
CA LYS A 686 1.31 14.46 -20.01
C LYS A 686 2.57 14.27 -19.22
N GLY A 687 2.83 13.05 -18.78
CA GLY A 687 4.11 12.73 -18.16
C GLY A 687 4.61 11.37 -18.57
N LYS A 688 5.93 11.20 -18.47
CA LYS A 688 6.64 9.99 -18.81
C LYS A 688 7.81 9.81 -17.86
N VAL A 689 7.91 8.63 -17.27
CA VAL A 689 9.03 8.20 -16.43
C VAL A 689 9.79 7.10 -17.17
N VAL A 690 11.11 7.24 -17.21
CA VAL A 690 12.03 6.28 -17.82
C VAL A 690 13.16 5.98 -16.84
N VAL A 691 13.43 4.70 -16.62
CA VAL A 691 14.62 4.21 -15.91
C VAL A 691 15.56 3.54 -16.92
N SER A 692 16.79 4.04 -17.03
CA SER A 692 17.88 3.46 -17.83
C SER A 692 18.95 2.85 -16.92
N ALA A 693 20.02 2.31 -17.52
CA ALA A 693 21.16 1.73 -16.79
C ALA A 693 21.88 2.71 -15.86
N ASP A 694 21.74 4.02 -16.09
CA ASP A 694 22.48 5.08 -15.42
C ASP A 694 21.63 6.29 -14.98
N THR A 695 20.38 6.39 -15.43
CA THR A 695 19.59 7.62 -15.26
C THR A 695 18.11 7.30 -15.00
N VAL A 696 17.48 8.11 -14.15
CA VAL A 696 16.01 8.19 -14.04
C VAL A 696 15.56 9.52 -14.63
N THR A 697 14.70 9.49 -15.64
CA THR A 697 14.20 10.68 -16.33
C THR A 697 12.70 10.84 -16.14
N LEU A 698 12.27 12.05 -15.80
CA LEU A 698 10.87 12.46 -15.69
C LEU A 698 10.61 13.60 -16.68
N ASP A 699 9.87 13.29 -17.73
CA ASP A 699 9.39 14.26 -18.71
C ASP A 699 7.95 14.64 -18.39
N ASN A 700 7.68 15.93 -18.26
CA ASN A 700 6.36 16.46 -17.92
C ASN A 700 5.97 17.59 -18.86
N GLN A 701 4.69 17.62 -19.21
CA GLN A 701 4.08 18.64 -20.04
C GLN A 701 2.76 19.08 -19.43
N VAL A 702 2.58 20.37 -19.23
CA VAL A 702 1.29 20.98 -18.83
C VAL A 702 0.81 21.89 -19.94
N LYS A 703 -0.35 21.57 -20.51
CA LYS A 703 -1.05 22.39 -21.51
C LYS A 703 -2.12 23.23 -20.82
N PHE A 704 -1.96 24.53 -20.85
CA PHE A 704 -2.96 25.48 -20.37
C PHE A 704 -4.05 25.66 -21.42
N ASN A 705 -5.31 25.72 -20.99
CA ASN A 705 -6.47 25.69 -21.88
C ASN A 705 -6.39 24.50 -22.84
N TYR A 706 -6.47 23.29 -22.29
CA TYR A 706 -6.25 22.03 -23.02
C TYR A 706 -7.01 21.93 -24.36
N LYS A 707 -8.26 22.42 -24.39
CA LYS A 707 -9.14 22.40 -25.57
C LYS A 707 -8.93 23.58 -26.53
N ASN A 708 -8.03 24.51 -26.21
CA ASN A 708 -7.83 25.77 -26.92
C ASN A 708 -9.13 26.58 -27.09
N ASP A 709 -10.05 26.48 -26.12
CA ASP A 709 -11.31 27.22 -26.14
C ASP A 709 -11.11 28.58 -25.46
N ILE A 710 -11.13 29.65 -26.25
CA ILE A 710 -10.95 31.01 -25.75
C ILE A 710 -12.05 31.45 -24.75
N ALA A 711 -13.21 30.79 -24.75
CA ALA A 711 -14.27 31.04 -23.79
C ALA A 711 -13.97 30.45 -22.40
N GLN A 712 -13.08 29.46 -22.33
CA GLN A 712 -12.71 28.73 -21.10
C GLN A 712 -11.18 28.75 -20.86
N PRO A 713 -10.54 29.94 -20.83
CA PRO A 713 -9.11 30.01 -20.61
C PRO A 713 -8.77 29.59 -19.17
N PHE A 714 -7.50 29.23 -18.94
CA PHE A 714 -7.01 29.08 -17.57
C PHE A 714 -6.92 30.46 -16.91
N LYS A 715 -7.45 30.59 -15.70
CA LYS A 715 -7.50 31.84 -14.93
C LYS A 715 -7.01 31.60 -13.51
N THR A 716 -6.30 32.57 -12.95
CA THR A 716 -5.93 32.58 -11.52
C THR A 716 -5.69 34.02 -11.06
N ASP A 717 -5.89 34.28 -9.79
CA ASP A 717 -5.53 35.54 -9.16
C ASP A 717 -4.18 35.40 -8.44
N PHE A 718 -3.28 36.34 -8.71
CA PHE A 718 -2.04 36.49 -7.97
C PHE A 718 -2.28 37.43 -6.78
N ALA A 719 -2.02 36.96 -5.57
CA ALA A 719 -2.28 37.69 -4.34
C ALA A 719 -1.16 37.50 -3.31
N MET A 720 -0.90 38.54 -2.53
CA MET A 720 -0.01 38.46 -1.37
C MET A 720 -0.82 38.60 -0.09
N SER A 721 -0.37 37.96 0.98
CA SER A 721 -1.00 38.05 2.30
C SER A 721 0.04 38.41 3.35
N THR A 722 -0.33 39.29 4.28
CA THR A 722 0.42 39.59 5.49
C THR A 722 -0.50 39.45 6.69
N ASN A 723 -0.17 38.53 7.60
CA ASN A 723 -0.95 38.20 8.80
C ASN A 723 -2.42 37.90 8.50
N GLY A 724 -2.65 37.11 7.44
CA GLY A 724 -3.99 36.69 7.01
C GLY A 724 -4.77 37.73 6.18
N ASN A 725 -4.26 38.96 6.05
CA ASN A 725 -4.88 39.97 5.20
C ASN A 725 -4.39 39.79 3.76
N MET A 726 -5.23 39.17 2.92
CA MET A 726 -4.93 38.93 1.51
C MET A 726 -5.27 40.13 0.64
N GLN A 727 -4.30 40.57 -0.16
CA GLN A 727 -4.44 41.61 -1.16
C GLN A 727 -4.20 41.02 -2.57
N LYS A 728 -5.20 41.15 -3.44
CA LYS A 728 -5.07 40.82 -4.85
C LYS A 728 -4.14 41.82 -5.53
N ILE A 729 -3.17 41.32 -6.28
CA ILE A 729 -2.20 42.11 -7.04
C ILE A 729 -2.55 42.10 -8.52
N ALA A 730 -2.84 40.92 -9.08
CA ALA A 730 -3.14 40.76 -10.51
C ALA A 730 -4.09 39.60 -10.78
N SER A 731 -4.71 39.61 -11.96
CA SER A 731 -5.37 38.44 -12.55
C SER A 731 -4.56 37.94 -13.74
N VAL A 732 -4.28 36.65 -13.76
CA VAL A 732 -3.58 35.98 -14.86
C VAL A 732 -4.59 35.20 -15.67
N VAL A 733 -4.56 35.36 -17.00
CA VAL A 733 -5.39 34.62 -17.94
C VAL A 733 -4.50 34.04 -19.03
N LEU A 734 -4.50 32.72 -19.16
CA LEU A 734 -3.77 31.98 -20.20
C LEU A 734 -4.78 31.36 -21.16
N THR A 735 -4.83 31.89 -22.39
CA THR A 735 -5.74 31.42 -23.45
C THR A 735 -5.21 30.19 -24.20
N GLY A 736 -3.98 29.78 -23.93
CA GLY A 736 -3.32 28.62 -24.51
C GLY A 736 -1.84 28.59 -24.12
N GLY A 737 -1.15 27.50 -24.44
CA GLY A 737 0.29 27.37 -24.22
C GLY A 737 0.66 26.04 -23.58
N THR A 738 1.94 25.71 -23.63
CA THR A 738 2.45 24.44 -23.10
C THR A 738 3.74 24.68 -22.34
N MET A 739 3.74 24.34 -21.06
CA MET A 739 4.94 24.28 -20.23
C MET A 739 5.51 22.87 -20.32
N ARG A 740 6.82 22.76 -20.52
CA ARG A 740 7.54 21.48 -20.55
C ARG A 740 8.66 21.52 -19.52
N SER A 741 8.83 20.43 -18.79
CA SER A 741 9.90 20.24 -17.81
C SER A 741 10.45 18.83 -17.96
N THR A 742 11.77 18.71 -17.98
CA THR A 742 12.49 17.44 -17.98
C THR A 742 13.46 17.45 -16.81
N LEU A 743 13.35 16.45 -15.94
CA LEU A 743 14.26 16.24 -14.82
C LEU A 743 14.95 14.89 -15.02
N GLY A 744 16.27 14.88 -15.08
CA GLY A 744 17.08 13.66 -15.09
C GLY A 744 17.90 13.56 -13.81
N ILE A 745 17.91 12.38 -13.18
CA ILE A 745 18.76 12.05 -12.03
C ILE A 745 19.76 11.00 -12.50
N THR A 746 21.04 11.36 -12.56
CA THR A 746 22.15 10.46 -12.82
C THR A 746 22.97 10.33 -11.54
N PRO A 747 22.91 9.18 -10.86
CA PRO A 747 23.78 8.86 -9.73
C PRO A 747 25.26 9.03 -10.10
N ARG A 748 26.05 9.65 -9.23
CA ARG A 748 27.51 9.74 -9.40
C ARG A 748 28.23 8.57 -8.76
#